data_AF-A0A412Y0M2-F1
#
_entry.id   AF-A0A412Y0M2-F1
#
_cell.length_a   1.000
_cell.length_b   1.000
_cell.length_c   1.000
_cell.angle_alpha   90.00
_cell.angle_beta   90.00
_cell.angle_gamma   90.00
#
_symmetry.space_group_name_H-M   'P 1'
#
loop_
_entity.id
_entity.type
_entity.pdbx_description
1 polymer ?
#
loop_
_entity_poly.entity_id
_entity_poly.type
_entity_poly.pdbx_seq_one_letter_code
_entity_poly.pdbx_strand_id
1 'polypeptide(L)'
;MLRLLIVCLMFVLGTGVSSGAQKDTIRVLFIGNSYTHFNRMVQTVQELGQSVNVPVYAQKVAVGGWFLKQHAASSHTIDAIKQGRWDYVVLQEQSLAMAWEYEYLQKQVMPSVVKLDSIVRKYNTEGKVLLYMTWGRNNDSFDSMQKRIMAAYTSVADSIGCECIPVGLAFERVRKERPELSLYQSDDSHPTHIGSYLIANMFLSYFTSKQYVSHCYGRLMQEDALYLQRVAQEVNKNWKRDRTFPLLGHLKPKSVADTRNHLTIGCEVLDRDYADYEQYKKYLAPLGMRKIRLQAGWAKTEKVKGHYDFRWLDTIIDDALGRGLEIWLEVSYGNPIYQGGGTPFLKGGWPVSEEGKTGWNNWVRALAQHYKGRVHEWEIWNEPDINKELGKDYESLAELNIRTAEIIKEVDPKAKIAALALALITDTTLTENCLKEFKKRGKLDLFDWISYHQYMFRPEDMYPLVERLRTVVGKYSSHIKLWQGESGAPSRGRMGGALSAYDWTETSQAKWALRRILGDHGRDIATGIFCISDMNYAATDAIKKKNVKGLLQTDDEKRVIRPKMAYFAVQNLVSVFDLFNYRLDVEKISLNRDYSCSKFLYETEKDGLQSCLLWWDDSTPFNFNAPIPTEVRVKNGKFECPVIVDILSGTVKNIPEDKITKKGSEYIFSGIQIYDSPILITDKSLIQFDK
;
A
#
# COMPACT_ATOMS: atom_id res chain seq x y z
N MET A 1 15.14 -48.30 -55.16
CA MET A 1 14.13 -47.35 -54.64
C MET A 1 14.84 -46.42 -53.67
N LEU A 2 15.16 -45.20 -54.10
CA LEU A 2 14.48 -43.94 -53.72
C LEU A 2 14.93 -43.45 -52.32
N ARG A 3 15.98 -42.61 -52.26
CA ARG A 3 15.97 -41.13 -52.08
C ARG A 3 15.92 -40.68 -50.60
N LEU A 4 16.98 -40.02 -50.12
CA LEU A 4 17.04 -38.55 -49.95
C LEU A 4 18.46 -38.14 -49.49
N LEU A 5 19.15 -37.34 -50.30
CA LEU A 5 20.35 -36.60 -49.90
C LEU A 5 19.91 -35.33 -49.14
N ILE A 6 20.45 -35.11 -47.94
CA ILE A 6 20.37 -33.83 -47.23
C ILE A 6 21.67 -33.07 -47.53
N VAL A 7 21.54 -31.93 -48.22
CA VAL A 7 22.61 -30.96 -48.47
C VAL A 7 22.67 -30.00 -47.29
N CYS A 8 23.81 -29.95 -46.59
CA CYS A 8 24.11 -28.94 -45.58
C CYS A 8 24.49 -27.60 -46.25
N LEU A 9 23.66 -26.58 -46.10
CA LEU A 9 24.02 -25.19 -46.36
C LEU A 9 24.54 -24.53 -45.07
N MET A 10 25.83 -24.18 -45.05
CA MET A 10 26.40 -23.28 -44.05
C MET A 10 25.99 -21.84 -44.37
N PHE A 11 25.16 -21.23 -43.52
CA PHE A 11 24.92 -19.78 -43.53
C PHE A 11 25.99 -19.10 -42.68
N VAL A 12 26.87 -18.33 -43.32
CA VAL A 12 27.73 -17.36 -42.65
C VAL A 12 26.86 -16.16 -42.29
N LEU A 13 26.45 -16.06 -41.03
CA LEU A 13 25.80 -14.87 -40.49
C LEU A 13 26.87 -13.81 -40.24
N GLY A 14 26.97 -12.83 -41.15
CA GLY A 14 27.71 -11.61 -40.91
C GLY A 14 27.07 -10.82 -39.77
N THR A 15 27.82 -10.62 -38.69
CA THR A 15 27.45 -9.72 -37.59
C THR A 15 27.58 -8.27 -38.07
N GLY A 16 26.53 -7.77 -38.71
CA GLY A 16 26.35 -6.34 -38.95
C GLY A 16 26.04 -5.65 -37.62
N VAL A 17 26.98 -4.86 -37.13
CA VAL A 17 26.71 -3.87 -36.07
C VAL A 17 25.70 -2.87 -36.64
N SER A 18 24.45 -2.94 -36.18
CA SER A 18 23.44 -1.94 -36.50
C SER A 18 23.79 -0.64 -35.76
N SER A 19 24.44 0.28 -36.46
CA SER A 19 24.42 1.70 -36.09
C SER A 19 22.97 2.18 -36.28
N GLY A 20 22.29 2.56 -35.20
CA GLY A 20 20.92 3.08 -35.28
C GLY A 20 20.85 4.26 -36.24
N ALA A 21 20.10 4.11 -37.33
CA ALA A 21 19.84 5.19 -38.27
C ALA A 21 19.09 6.31 -37.54
N GLN A 22 19.59 7.53 -37.63
CA GLN A 22 18.92 8.71 -37.10
C GLN A 22 17.61 8.91 -37.85
N LYS A 23 16.46 8.91 -37.15
CA LYS A 23 15.13 9.10 -37.76
C LYS A 23 15.08 10.43 -38.53
N ASP A 24 14.57 10.40 -39.76
CA ASP A 24 14.51 11.57 -40.65
C ASP A 24 13.60 12.70 -40.14
N THR A 25 12.64 12.43 -39.26
CA THR A 25 11.75 13.45 -38.65
C THR A 25 11.20 12.94 -37.33
N ILE A 26 11.29 13.75 -36.26
CA ILE A 26 10.77 13.43 -34.93
C ILE A 26 9.28 13.76 -34.89
N ARG A 27 8.44 12.80 -34.50
CA ARG A 27 6.97 12.94 -34.46
C ARG A 27 6.47 13.09 -33.03
N VAL A 28 5.80 14.19 -32.73
CA VAL A 28 5.37 14.55 -31.37
C VAL A 28 3.89 14.86 -31.32
N LEU A 29 3.17 14.27 -30.36
CA LEU A 29 1.80 14.65 -30.02
C LEU A 29 1.77 15.34 -28.66
N PHE A 30 1.35 16.60 -28.63
CA PHE A 30 1.17 17.36 -27.39
C PHE A 30 -0.28 17.27 -26.90
N ILE A 31 -0.49 16.76 -25.69
CA ILE A 31 -1.79 16.67 -25.03
C ILE A 31 -1.75 17.60 -23.81
N GLY A 32 -2.69 18.55 -23.73
CA GLY A 32 -2.69 19.52 -22.65
C GLY A 32 -3.79 20.57 -22.77
N ASN A 33 -3.50 21.78 -22.29
CA ASN A 33 -4.46 22.87 -22.26
C ASN A 33 -3.88 24.18 -22.82
N SER A 34 -4.32 25.33 -22.29
CA SER A 34 -3.89 26.65 -22.73
C SER A 34 -2.36 26.83 -22.67
N TYR A 35 -1.66 26.17 -21.74
CA TYR A 35 -0.19 26.22 -21.65
C TYR A 35 0.51 25.55 -22.84
N THR A 36 -0.17 24.61 -23.49
CA THR A 36 0.27 23.97 -24.74
C THR A 36 -0.25 24.74 -25.97
N HIS A 37 -1.42 25.35 -25.87
CA HIS A 37 -2.08 26.00 -27.00
C HIS A 37 -1.51 27.38 -27.35
N PHE A 38 -1.20 28.21 -26.34
CA PHE A 38 -0.92 29.64 -26.48
C PHE A 38 0.32 29.95 -27.35
N ASN A 39 0.31 31.14 -27.96
CA ASN A 39 1.40 31.72 -28.75
C ASN A 39 2.01 30.80 -29.80
N ARG A 40 1.21 29.88 -30.36
CA ARG A 40 1.66 28.92 -31.39
C ARG A 40 2.84 28.05 -30.93
N MET A 41 2.99 27.78 -29.62
CA MET A 41 4.16 27.08 -29.05
C MET A 41 4.55 25.79 -29.81
N VAL A 42 3.57 24.93 -30.11
CA VAL A 42 3.81 23.67 -30.85
C VAL A 42 4.33 23.90 -32.27
N GLN A 43 3.90 24.98 -32.93
CA GLN A 43 4.44 25.36 -34.23
C GLN A 43 5.86 25.93 -34.09
N THR A 44 6.12 26.73 -33.07
CA THR A 44 7.47 27.25 -32.79
C THR A 44 8.49 26.12 -32.60
N VAL A 45 8.10 25.00 -31.97
CA VAL A 45 8.98 23.80 -31.88
C VAL A 45 9.38 23.28 -33.26
N GLN A 46 8.44 23.22 -34.21
CA GLN A 46 8.72 22.76 -35.58
C GLN A 46 9.62 23.74 -36.34
N GLU A 47 9.35 25.05 -36.22
CA GLU A 47 10.14 26.11 -36.86
C GLU A 47 11.59 26.13 -36.33
N LEU A 48 11.75 26.02 -35.01
CA LEU A 48 13.07 25.89 -34.38
C LEU A 48 13.78 24.62 -34.85
N GLY A 49 13.10 23.46 -34.86
CA GLY A 49 13.67 22.20 -35.32
C GLY A 49 14.16 22.27 -36.77
N GLN A 50 13.35 22.84 -37.66
CA GLN A 50 13.71 23.08 -39.05
C GLN A 50 14.96 23.96 -39.17
N SER A 51 15.05 25.02 -38.36
CA SER A 51 16.19 25.96 -38.41
C SER A 51 17.53 25.34 -37.97
N VAL A 52 17.51 24.20 -37.27
CA VAL A 52 18.71 23.52 -36.75
C VAL A 52 18.93 22.15 -37.38
N ASN A 53 18.26 21.86 -38.50
CA ASN A 53 18.32 20.57 -39.21
C ASN A 53 17.91 19.37 -38.35
N VAL A 54 16.95 19.56 -37.43
CA VAL A 54 16.28 18.49 -36.68
C VAL A 54 14.79 18.63 -36.92
N PRO A 55 14.28 18.16 -38.07
CA PRO A 55 12.87 18.34 -38.42
C PRO A 55 11.96 17.65 -37.41
N VAL A 56 10.99 18.41 -36.91
CA VAL A 56 9.96 17.95 -35.98
C VAL A 56 8.60 18.09 -36.65
N TYR A 57 7.82 17.02 -36.65
CA TYR A 57 6.40 17.02 -36.96
C TYR A 57 5.61 16.99 -35.66
N ALA A 58 4.88 18.06 -35.36
CA ALA A 58 4.16 18.18 -34.09
C ALA A 58 2.66 18.43 -34.30
N GLN A 59 1.84 17.65 -33.62
CA GLN A 59 0.40 17.88 -33.48
C GLN A 59 0.05 18.21 -32.02
N LYS A 60 -1.14 18.78 -31.81
CA LYS A 60 -1.66 19.03 -30.46
C LYS A 60 -3.14 18.69 -30.31
N VAL A 61 -3.48 18.14 -29.16
CA VAL A 61 -4.84 18.09 -28.61
C VAL A 61 -4.83 18.92 -27.33
N ALA A 62 -5.12 20.21 -27.47
CA ALA A 62 -4.96 21.18 -26.40
C ALA A 62 -6.25 21.99 -26.16
N VAL A 63 -6.98 21.69 -25.09
CA VAL A 63 -8.27 22.34 -24.77
C VAL A 63 -8.14 23.17 -23.50
N GLY A 64 -8.54 24.45 -23.54
CA GLY A 64 -8.36 25.39 -22.43
C GLY A 64 -8.95 24.86 -21.11
N GLY A 65 -8.19 24.98 -20.02
CA GLY A 65 -8.60 24.58 -18.67
C GLY A 65 -8.71 23.06 -18.41
N TRP A 66 -8.43 22.21 -19.39
CA TRP A 66 -8.56 20.76 -19.20
C TRP A 66 -7.46 20.17 -18.31
N PHE A 67 -7.86 19.14 -17.56
CA PHE A 67 -6.98 18.23 -16.83
C PHE A 67 -6.77 16.97 -17.68
N LEU A 68 -5.74 16.19 -17.34
CA LEU A 68 -5.52 14.90 -18.03
C LEU A 68 -6.70 13.95 -17.85
N LYS A 69 -7.51 14.11 -16.80
CA LYS A 69 -8.74 13.35 -16.60
C LYS A 69 -9.73 13.52 -17.75
N GLN A 70 -9.97 14.76 -18.21
CA GLN A 70 -10.83 15.01 -19.37
C GLN A 70 -10.23 14.38 -20.64
N HIS A 71 -8.92 14.52 -20.84
CA HIS A 71 -8.23 13.91 -21.98
C HIS A 71 -8.33 12.37 -21.97
N ALA A 72 -8.15 11.76 -20.81
CA ALA A 72 -8.26 10.31 -20.63
C ALA A 72 -9.69 9.78 -20.84
N ALA A 73 -10.71 10.64 -20.78
CA ALA A 73 -12.10 10.33 -21.11
C ALA A 73 -12.50 10.72 -22.54
N SER A 74 -11.68 11.49 -23.25
CA SER A 74 -11.99 12.05 -24.57
C SER A 74 -11.66 11.07 -25.70
N SER A 75 -12.65 10.68 -26.50
CA SER A 75 -12.43 9.89 -27.73
C SER A 75 -11.47 10.59 -28.68
N HIS A 76 -11.62 11.90 -28.88
CA HIS A 76 -10.73 12.68 -29.74
C HIS A 76 -9.26 12.60 -29.33
N THR A 77 -8.97 12.69 -28.02
CA THR A 77 -7.58 12.55 -27.53
C THR A 77 -7.07 11.12 -27.73
N ILE A 78 -7.90 10.12 -27.42
CA ILE A 78 -7.54 8.71 -27.57
C ILE A 78 -7.28 8.36 -29.05
N ASP A 79 -8.10 8.88 -29.96
CA ASP A 79 -7.97 8.63 -31.39
C ASP A 79 -6.72 9.30 -31.97
N ALA A 80 -6.34 10.49 -31.48
CA ALA A 80 -5.06 11.12 -31.83
C ALA A 80 -3.84 10.25 -31.41
N ILE A 81 -3.88 9.62 -30.23
CA ILE A 81 -2.84 8.69 -29.80
C ILE A 81 -2.81 7.44 -30.69
N LYS A 82 -3.99 6.90 -31.05
CA LYS A 82 -4.15 5.71 -31.89
C LYS A 82 -3.70 5.90 -33.35
N GLN A 83 -3.58 7.14 -33.83
CA GLN A 83 -2.99 7.40 -35.15
C GLN A 83 -1.59 6.78 -35.29
N GLY A 84 -0.91 6.55 -34.15
CA GLY A 84 0.35 5.82 -34.09
C GLY A 84 1.53 6.62 -34.65
N ARG A 85 2.70 5.99 -34.67
CA ARG A 85 3.96 6.57 -35.20
C ARG A 85 4.41 7.84 -34.46
N TRP A 86 3.98 8.02 -33.21
CA TRP A 86 4.52 9.08 -32.35
C TRP A 86 5.82 8.59 -31.72
N ASP A 87 6.90 9.35 -31.89
CA ASP A 87 8.13 9.14 -31.11
C ASP A 87 7.94 9.62 -29.68
N TYR A 88 7.18 10.70 -29.51
CA TYR A 88 6.87 11.28 -28.21
C TYR A 88 5.39 11.65 -28.09
N VAL A 89 4.78 11.30 -26.96
CA VAL A 89 3.48 11.82 -26.53
C VAL A 89 3.68 12.62 -25.26
N VAL A 90 3.53 13.94 -25.37
CA VAL A 90 3.74 14.88 -24.27
C VAL A 90 2.42 15.06 -23.52
N LEU A 91 2.44 14.83 -22.21
CA LEU A 91 1.30 14.99 -21.32
C LEU A 91 1.55 16.20 -20.41
N GLN A 92 0.65 17.18 -20.50
CA GLN A 92 0.62 18.34 -19.64
C GLN A 92 -0.62 18.30 -18.75
N GLU A 93 -0.42 18.21 -17.44
CA GLU A 93 -1.50 18.29 -16.46
C GLU A 93 -1.96 19.74 -16.28
N GLN A 94 -3.17 19.93 -15.73
CA GLN A 94 -3.75 21.23 -15.47
C GLN A 94 -2.81 22.10 -14.64
N SER A 95 -2.76 23.38 -15.01
CA SER A 95 -1.76 24.36 -14.62
C SER A 95 -1.27 24.27 -13.17
N LEU A 96 -2.20 24.22 -12.19
CA LEU A 96 -1.90 24.19 -10.76
C LEU A 96 -2.08 22.82 -10.12
N ALA A 97 -2.69 21.87 -10.81
CA ALA A 97 -3.08 20.57 -10.26
C ALA A 97 -1.92 19.78 -9.64
N MET A 98 -0.71 19.98 -10.15
CA MET A 98 0.52 19.34 -9.64
C MET A 98 1.07 19.99 -8.38
N ALA A 99 0.51 21.12 -7.93
CA ALA A 99 0.86 21.77 -6.67
C ALA A 99 -0.15 21.47 -5.54
N TRP A 100 -1.27 20.82 -5.84
CA TRP A 100 -2.34 20.52 -4.89
C TRP A 100 -2.00 19.35 -3.96
N GLU A 101 -2.97 19.00 -3.10
CA GLU A 101 -2.83 17.96 -2.09
C GLU A 101 -2.46 16.58 -2.68
N TYR A 102 -1.73 15.78 -1.88
CA TYR A 102 -1.32 14.43 -2.26
C TYR A 102 -2.51 13.60 -2.74
N GLU A 103 -3.61 13.63 -2.00
CA GLU A 103 -4.84 12.92 -2.36
C GLU A 103 -5.33 13.27 -3.76
N TYR A 104 -5.23 14.53 -4.20
CA TYR A 104 -5.62 14.94 -5.55
C TYR A 104 -4.71 14.33 -6.61
N LEU A 105 -3.38 14.41 -6.40
CA LEU A 105 -2.37 13.81 -7.29
C LEU A 105 -2.67 12.32 -7.51
N GLN A 106 -2.97 11.61 -6.42
CA GLN A 106 -3.25 10.19 -6.47
C GLN A 106 -4.65 9.89 -7.05
N LYS A 107 -5.71 10.60 -6.64
CA LYS A 107 -7.08 10.28 -7.08
C LYS A 107 -7.41 10.74 -8.50
N GLN A 108 -6.77 11.80 -9.00
CA GLN A 108 -7.13 12.42 -10.28
C GLN A 108 -6.02 12.31 -11.32
N VAL A 109 -4.78 12.67 -10.98
CA VAL A 109 -3.68 12.74 -11.95
C VAL A 109 -3.18 11.35 -12.32
N MET A 110 -2.76 10.55 -11.33
CA MET A 110 -2.13 9.25 -11.57
C MET A 110 -3.00 8.27 -12.37
N PRO A 111 -4.31 8.07 -12.09
CA PRO A 111 -5.18 7.23 -12.91
C PRO A 111 -5.28 7.70 -14.36
N SER A 112 -5.28 9.02 -14.57
CA SER A 112 -5.37 9.62 -15.90
C SER A 112 -4.07 9.41 -16.68
N VAL A 113 -2.92 9.61 -16.03
CA VAL A 113 -1.59 9.39 -16.60
C VAL A 113 -1.38 7.91 -16.92
N VAL A 114 -1.66 6.99 -15.99
CA VAL A 114 -1.54 5.54 -16.22
C VAL A 114 -2.44 5.09 -17.37
N LYS A 115 -3.67 5.60 -17.44
CA LYS A 115 -4.57 5.27 -18.56
C LYS A 115 -4.01 5.75 -19.89
N LEU A 116 -3.55 7.00 -19.97
CA LEU A 116 -2.98 7.55 -21.20
C LEU A 116 -1.70 6.82 -21.60
N ASP A 117 -0.77 6.58 -20.66
CA ASP A 117 0.46 5.80 -20.87
C ASP A 117 0.15 4.40 -21.40
N SER A 118 -0.82 3.69 -20.82
CA SER A 118 -1.23 2.36 -21.30
C SER A 118 -1.71 2.36 -22.75
N ILE A 119 -2.41 3.43 -23.17
CA ILE A 119 -2.88 3.61 -24.56
C ILE A 119 -1.69 3.95 -25.46
N VAL A 120 -0.80 4.84 -25.03
CA VAL A 120 0.42 5.19 -25.78
C VAL A 120 1.26 3.95 -26.03
N ARG A 121 1.60 3.17 -25.00
CA ARG A 121 2.40 1.93 -25.12
C ARG A 121 1.75 0.89 -26.03
N LYS A 122 0.42 0.84 -26.07
CA LYS A 122 -0.32 -0.09 -26.93
C LYS A 122 -0.26 0.29 -28.41
N TYR A 123 -0.35 1.58 -28.76
CA TYR A 123 -0.45 2.04 -30.16
C TYR A 123 0.83 2.69 -30.71
N ASN A 124 1.80 2.96 -29.84
CA ASN A 124 3.10 3.57 -30.16
C ASN A 124 4.18 2.78 -29.39
N THR A 125 4.46 1.56 -29.82
CA THR A 125 5.34 0.60 -29.10
C THR A 125 6.75 1.13 -28.87
N GLU A 126 7.29 1.92 -29.79
CA GLU A 126 8.57 2.62 -29.65
C GLU A 126 8.45 4.06 -29.10
N GLY A 127 7.21 4.55 -28.97
CA GLY A 127 6.92 5.90 -28.53
C GLY A 127 7.13 6.07 -27.03
N LYS A 128 7.60 7.24 -26.64
CA LYS A 128 7.84 7.59 -25.24
C LYS A 128 6.81 8.60 -24.76
N VAL A 129 6.28 8.38 -23.56
CA VAL A 129 5.55 9.42 -22.84
C VAL A 129 6.55 10.43 -22.27
N LEU A 130 6.25 11.72 -22.36
CA LEU A 130 6.97 12.80 -21.69
C LEU A 130 6.01 13.62 -20.85
N LEU A 131 6.38 13.97 -19.62
CA LEU A 131 5.62 14.95 -18.85
C LEU A 131 6.11 16.37 -19.14
N TYR A 132 5.18 17.31 -19.28
CA TYR A 132 5.46 18.73 -19.39
C TYR A 132 5.29 19.38 -18.01
N MET A 133 6.39 19.60 -17.30
CA MET A 133 6.38 20.29 -16.00
C MET A 133 5.88 21.73 -16.16
N THR A 134 4.90 22.13 -15.34
CA THR A 134 4.43 23.52 -15.30
C THR A 134 5.30 24.38 -14.38
N TRP A 135 4.88 25.61 -14.07
CA TRP A 135 5.64 26.57 -13.27
C TRP A 135 4.85 27.12 -12.08
N GLY A 136 5.57 27.56 -11.05
CA GLY A 136 5.02 28.28 -9.90
C GLY A 136 4.39 29.63 -10.27
N ARG A 137 3.53 30.15 -9.38
CA ARG A 137 2.83 31.43 -9.56
C ARG A 137 3.01 32.34 -8.34
N ASN A 138 2.81 33.64 -8.54
CA ASN A 138 2.99 34.65 -7.49
C ASN A 138 1.96 34.57 -6.36
N ASN A 139 0.78 33.97 -6.60
CA ASN A 139 -0.31 33.89 -5.62
C ASN A 139 -0.06 32.94 -4.43
N ASP A 140 1.00 32.13 -4.47
CA ASP A 140 1.35 31.10 -3.46
C ASP A 140 2.87 31.09 -3.18
N SER A 141 3.56 32.16 -3.59
CA SER A 141 5.02 32.21 -3.83
C SER A 141 5.48 31.26 -4.94
N PHE A 142 6.19 31.83 -5.92
CA PHE A 142 6.73 31.07 -7.06
C PHE A 142 7.59 29.90 -6.57
N ASP A 143 8.53 30.13 -5.64
CA ASP A 143 9.50 29.13 -5.19
C ASP A 143 8.82 27.98 -4.43
N SER A 144 7.86 28.30 -3.55
CA SER A 144 7.12 27.31 -2.77
C SER A 144 6.28 26.41 -3.68
N MET A 145 5.55 27.02 -4.61
CA MET A 145 4.74 26.30 -5.58
C MET A 145 5.62 25.48 -6.53
N GLN A 146 6.72 26.03 -7.03
CA GLN A 146 7.63 25.35 -7.95
C GLN A 146 8.23 24.09 -7.33
N LYS A 147 8.58 24.13 -6.03
CA LYS A 147 9.05 22.95 -5.28
C LYS A 147 8.00 21.84 -5.19
N ARG A 148 6.72 22.20 -4.99
CA ARG A 148 5.60 21.23 -5.00
C ARG A 148 5.38 20.63 -6.39
N ILE A 149 5.30 21.47 -7.42
CA ILE A 149 5.13 21.05 -8.82
C ILE A 149 6.25 20.10 -9.24
N MET A 150 7.52 20.47 -8.98
CA MET A 150 8.67 19.64 -9.34
C MET A 150 8.62 18.26 -8.65
N ALA A 151 8.29 18.24 -7.35
CA ALA A 151 8.18 16.99 -6.59
C ALA A 151 7.08 16.09 -7.15
N ALA A 152 5.89 16.63 -7.44
CA ALA A 152 4.77 15.87 -8.00
C ALA A 152 5.08 15.33 -9.40
N TYR A 153 5.65 16.15 -10.29
CA TYR A 153 6.00 15.71 -11.65
C TYR A 153 7.08 14.63 -11.65
N THR A 154 8.07 14.74 -10.76
CA THR A 154 9.10 13.72 -10.58
C THR A 154 8.47 12.41 -10.09
N SER A 155 7.60 12.50 -9.08
CA SER A 155 6.84 11.37 -8.55
C SER A 155 6.07 10.62 -9.64
N VAL A 156 5.26 11.34 -10.42
CA VAL A 156 4.47 10.75 -11.51
C VAL A 156 5.37 10.14 -12.58
N ALA A 157 6.44 10.84 -12.98
CA ALA A 157 7.35 10.36 -14.01
C ALA A 157 8.06 9.06 -13.61
N ASP A 158 8.51 8.97 -12.36
CA ASP A 158 9.16 7.78 -11.82
C ASP A 158 8.16 6.61 -11.71
N SER A 159 6.92 6.90 -11.33
CA SER A 159 5.85 5.90 -11.18
C SER A 159 5.50 5.17 -12.47
N ILE A 160 5.60 5.85 -13.62
CA ILE A 160 5.31 5.26 -14.95
C ILE A 160 6.57 5.07 -15.82
N GLY A 161 7.76 5.32 -15.26
CA GLY A 161 9.03 5.18 -15.96
C GLY A 161 9.17 6.06 -17.20
N CYS A 162 8.68 7.29 -17.15
CA CYS A 162 8.78 8.27 -18.24
C CYS A 162 9.73 9.42 -17.88
N GLU A 163 10.07 10.30 -18.84
CA GLU A 163 10.87 11.51 -18.58
C GLU A 163 9.98 12.73 -18.36
N CYS A 164 10.50 13.73 -17.66
CA CYS A 164 9.82 15.00 -17.41
C CYS A 164 10.67 16.17 -17.91
N ILE A 165 10.08 17.03 -18.74
CA ILE A 165 10.72 18.24 -19.27
C ILE A 165 10.55 19.37 -18.26
N PRO A 166 11.63 19.87 -17.63
CA PRO A 166 11.59 20.73 -16.44
C PRO A 166 11.38 22.21 -16.77
N VAL A 167 10.33 22.54 -17.53
CA VAL A 167 10.07 23.93 -17.96
C VAL A 167 9.97 24.89 -16.77
N GLY A 168 9.38 24.47 -15.65
CA GLY A 168 9.28 25.30 -14.45
C GLY A 168 10.63 25.75 -13.88
N LEU A 169 11.69 24.94 -14.00
CA LEU A 169 13.04 25.32 -13.58
C LEU A 169 13.68 26.34 -14.53
N ALA A 170 13.36 26.25 -15.83
CA ALA A 170 13.76 27.28 -16.79
C ALA A 170 13.06 28.61 -16.50
N PHE A 171 11.78 28.58 -16.11
CA PHE A 171 11.04 29.77 -15.66
C PHE A 171 11.66 30.36 -14.41
N GLU A 172 11.97 29.54 -13.40
CA GLU A 172 12.65 29.96 -12.17
C GLU A 172 13.96 30.69 -12.47
N ARG A 173 14.80 30.10 -13.32
CA ARG A 173 16.09 30.67 -13.68
C ARG A 173 15.98 32.01 -14.39
N VAL A 174 15.11 32.11 -15.41
CA VAL A 174 14.94 33.36 -16.16
C VAL A 174 14.38 34.46 -15.27
N ARG A 175 13.42 34.17 -14.39
CA ARG A 175 12.90 35.14 -13.44
C ARG A 175 13.97 35.71 -12.50
N LYS A 176 14.94 34.88 -12.13
CA LYS A 176 16.04 35.26 -11.25
C LYS A 176 17.14 36.05 -11.98
N GLU A 177 17.49 35.64 -13.20
CA GLU A 177 18.61 36.20 -13.96
C GLU A 177 18.23 37.41 -14.83
N ARG A 178 17.00 37.45 -15.36
CA ARG A 178 16.48 38.46 -16.31
C ARG A 178 15.00 38.79 -15.99
N PRO A 179 14.71 39.42 -14.82
CA PRO A 179 13.34 39.67 -14.37
C PRO A 179 12.52 40.58 -15.29
N GLU A 180 13.17 41.37 -16.15
CA GLU A 180 12.52 42.19 -17.18
C GLU A 180 11.89 41.36 -18.32
N LEU A 181 12.31 40.11 -18.50
CA LEU A 181 11.69 39.16 -19.43
C LEU A 181 10.44 38.54 -18.79
N SER A 182 9.30 39.21 -18.93
CA SER A 182 8.03 38.70 -18.41
C SER A 182 7.59 37.43 -19.14
N LEU A 183 7.63 36.28 -18.44
CA LEU A 183 7.33 34.96 -19.00
C LEU A 183 5.85 34.60 -19.00
N TYR A 184 5.04 35.28 -18.20
CA TYR A 184 3.59 35.05 -18.12
C TYR A 184 2.82 36.37 -18.14
N GLN A 185 1.55 36.28 -18.56
CA GLN A 185 0.67 37.42 -18.74
C GLN A 185 0.29 38.04 -17.39
N SER A 186 -0.43 39.16 -17.43
CA SER A 186 -0.90 39.87 -16.23
C SER A 186 -1.86 39.05 -15.36
N ASP A 187 -2.27 37.87 -15.81
CA ASP A 187 -3.06 36.91 -15.04
C ASP A 187 -2.21 35.96 -14.16
N ASP A 188 -0.90 36.20 -14.09
CA ASP A 188 0.10 35.39 -13.37
C ASP A 188 0.10 33.91 -13.77
N SER A 189 -0.47 33.57 -14.94
CA SER A 189 -0.80 32.21 -15.32
C SER A 189 -0.33 31.87 -16.73
N HIS A 190 -0.88 32.49 -17.77
CA HIS A 190 -0.63 32.07 -19.15
C HIS A 190 0.73 32.55 -19.64
N PRO A 191 1.46 31.77 -20.46
CA PRO A 191 2.75 32.23 -20.96
C PRO A 191 2.59 33.44 -21.90
N THR A 192 3.53 34.39 -21.84
CA THR A 192 3.71 35.39 -22.91
C THR A 192 4.35 34.73 -24.14
N HIS A 193 4.51 35.48 -25.23
CA HIS A 193 5.28 35.00 -26.38
C HIS A 193 6.75 34.69 -26.01
N ILE A 194 7.32 35.39 -25.02
CA ILE A 194 8.65 35.11 -24.45
C ILE A 194 8.65 33.75 -23.75
N GLY A 195 7.68 33.53 -22.84
CA GLY A 195 7.52 32.26 -22.13
C GLY A 195 7.29 31.08 -23.08
N SER A 196 6.43 31.23 -24.08
CA SER A 196 6.18 30.18 -25.08
C SER A 196 7.39 29.88 -25.96
N TYR A 197 8.24 30.87 -26.24
CA TYR A 197 9.50 30.65 -26.94
C TYR A 197 10.49 29.83 -26.10
N LEU A 198 10.60 30.13 -24.80
CA LEU A 198 11.40 29.33 -23.87
C LEU A 198 10.88 27.89 -23.78
N ILE A 199 9.56 27.70 -23.65
CA ILE A 199 8.91 26.38 -23.65
C ILE A 199 9.27 25.60 -24.92
N ALA A 200 9.16 26.22 -26.09
CA ALA A 200 9.48 25.55 -27.35
C ALA A 200 10.95 25.09 -27.41
N ASN A 201 11.87 25.90 -26.90
CA ASN A 201 13.28 25.55 -26.81
C ASN A 201 13.56 24.43 -25.79
N MET A 202 12.80 24.33 -24.69
CA MET A 202 12.91 23.22 -23.75
C MET A 202 12.61 21.88 -24.45
N PHE A 203 11.57 21.82 -25.28
CA PHE A 203 11.26 20.61 -26.04
C PHE A 203 12.28 20.34 -27.15
N LEU A 204 12.65 21.36 -27.94
CA LEU A 204 13.65 21.17 -29.00
C LEU A 204 14.97 20.67 -28.41
N SER A 205 15.48 21.28 -27.35
CA SER A 205 16.73 20.87 -26.70
C SER A 205 16.69 19.42 -26.23
N TYR A 206 15.55 18.94 -25.74
CA TYR A 206 15.40 17.54 -25.37
C TYR A 206 15.48 16.63 -26.61
N PHE A 207 14.81 17.00 -27.70
CA PHE A 207 14.79 16.22 -28.95
C PHE A 207 16.14 16.18 -29.67
N THR A 208 16.91 17.28 -29.66
CA THR A 208 18.22 17.32 -30.34
C THR A 208 19.31 16.63 -29.54
N SER A 209 19.24 16.67 -28.20
CA SER A 209 20.29 16.19 -27.29
C SER A 209 21.70 16.75 -27.61
N LYS A 210 21.77 17.85 -28.37
CA LYS A 210 22.99 18.51 -28.86
C LYS A 210 22.83 20.02 -28.72
N GLN A 211 23.96 20.70 -28.56
CA GLN A 211 23.95 22.15 -28.57
C GLN A 211 23.53 22.68 -29.94
N TYR A 212 22.74 23.75 -29.93
CA TYR A 212 22.29 24.43 -31.15
C TYR A 212 22.17 25.93 -30.94
N VAL A 213 22.21 26.64 -32.06
CA VAL A 213 21.83 28.04 -32.17
C VAL A 213 20.82 28.14 -33.31
N SER A 214 19.62 28.62 -33.01
CA SER A 214 18.58 28.84 -34.00
C SER A 214 18.51 30.33 -34.34
N HIS A 215 18.42 30.65 -35.64
CA HIS A 215 18.16 32.01 -36.12
C HIS A 215 16.67 32.35 -36.17
N CYS A 216 15.79 31.43 -35.76
CA CYS A 216 14.37 31.69 -35.61
C CYS A 216 14.12 32.32 -34.23
N TYR A 217 14.10 33.66 -34.17
CA TYR A 217 13.91 34.41 -32.91
C TYR A 217 12.44 34.69 -32.58
N GLY A 218 11.51 34.37 -33.49
CA GLY A 218 10.10 34.69 -33.31
C GLY A 218 9.87 36.21 -33.23
N ARG A 219 9.26 36.67 -32.13
CA ARG A 219 8.98 38.10 -31.87
C ARG A 219 9.96 38.74 -30.87
N LEU A 220 11.11 38.10 -30.65
CA LEU A 220 12.10 38.51 -29.67
C LEU A 220 13.27 39.24 -30.33
N MET A 221 13.93 40.09 -29.56
CA MET A 221 15.27 40.57 -29.89
C MET A 221 16.24 39.39 -29.93
N GLN A 222 17.24 39.45 -30.81
CA GLN A 222 18.22 38.38 -30.97
C GLN A 222 18.92 38.02 -29.65
N GLU A 223 19.30 39.01 -28.85
CA GLU A 223 19.96 38.79 -27.56
C GLU A 223 19.10 37.95 -26.61
N ASP A 224 17.82 38.33 -26.44
CA ASP A 224 16.88 37.64 -25.57
C ASP A 224 16.61 36.22 -26.07
N ALA A 225 16.44 36.05 -27.39
CA ALA A 225 16.22 34.73 -27.99
C ALA A 225 17.42 33.79 -27.73
N LEU A 226 18.65 34.26 -27.95
CA LEU A 226 19.86 33.48 -27.71
C LEU A 226 20.04 33.14 -26.22
N TYR A 227 19.71 34.08 -25.33
CA TYR A 227 19.68 33.84 -23.89
C TYR A 227 18.70 32.70 -23.52
N LEU A 228 17.46 32.75 -24.01
CA LEU A 228 16.45 31.72 -23.72
C LEU A 228 16.80 30.35 -24.33
N GLN A 229 17.39 30.33 -25.54
CA GLN A 229 17.91 29.10 -26.15
C GLN A 229 18.99 28.46 -25.27
N ARG A 230 19.93 29.26 -24.73
CA ARG A 230 20.99 28.79 -23.82
C ARG A 230 20.39 28.26 -22.52
N VAL A 231 19.48 29.01 -21.89
CA VAL A 231 18.83 28.59 -20.65
C VAL A 231 18.15 27.23 -20.83
N ALA A 232 17.40 27.05 -21.91
CA ALA A 232 16.71 25.79 -22.16
C ALA A 232 17.68 24.59 -22.27
N GLN A 233 18.77 24.78 -23.03
CA GLN A 233 19.80 23.76 -23.22
C GLN A 233 20.52 23.40 -21.92
N GLU A 234 20.90 24.41 -21.13
CA GLU A 234 21.61 24.21 -19.87
C GLU A 234 20.70 23.57 -18.81
N VAL A 235 19.44 24.01 -18.72
CA VAL A 235 18.48 23.43 -17.77
C VAL A 235 18.22 21.97 -18.12
N ASN A 236 17.97 21.61 -19.39
CA ASN A 236 17.81 20.21 -19.78
C ASN A 236 19.06 19.38 -19.52
N LYS A 237 20.26 19.90 -19.83
CA LYS A 237 21.53 19.20 -19.62
C LYS A 237 21.80 18.94 -18.12
N ASN A 238 21.47 19.91 -17.28
CA ASN A 238 21.70 19.83 -15.84
C ASN A 238 20.56 19.16 -15.08
N TRP A 239 19.38 19.05 -15.70
CA TRP A 239 18.25 18.34 -15.14
C TRP A 239 18.55 16.85 -15.05
N LYS A 240 18.97 16.47 -13.86
CA LYS A 240 19.00 15.10 -13.41
C LYS A 240 17.86 15.00 -12.40
N ARG A 241 16.84 14.20 -12.71
CA ARG A 241 15.94 13.72 -11.67
C ARG A 241 16.83 13.08 -10.61
N ASP A 242 16.62 13.45 -9.35
CA ASP A 242 17.33 12.86 -8.23
C ASP A 242 16.94 11.39 -8.20
N ARG A 243 17.71 10.58 -8.94
CA ARG A 243 17.41 9.18 -9.15
C ARG A 243 17.38 8.57 -7.77
N THR A 244 16.38 7.72 -7.55
CA THR A 244 16.21 6.89 -6.37
C THR A 244 17.56 6.59 -5.71
N PHE A 245 17.65 6.87 -4.41
CA PHE A 245 18.86 6.63 -3.61
C PHE A 245 19.53 5.29 -3.95
N PRO A 246 20.87 5.21 -3.96
CA PRO A 246 21.59 4.02 -4.41
C PRO A 246 21.08 2.75 -3.73
N LEU A 247 20.65 1.77 -4.53
CA LEU A 247 20.20 0.47 -4.02
C LEU A 247 21.38 -0.27 -3.41
N LEU A 248 21.22 -0.71 -2.16
CA LEU A 248 22.18 -1.55 -1.45
C LEU A 248 21.80 -3.03 -1.52
N GLY A 249 20.51 -3.33 -1.64
CA GLY A 249 20.00 -4.70 -1.68
C GLY A 249 18.53 -4.80 -1.28
N HIS A 250 18.10 -6.01 -0.92
CA HIS A 250 16.75 -6.32 -0.43
C HIS A 250 16.81 -6.99 0.93
N LEU A 251 15.89 -6.62 1.83
CA LEU A 251 15.77 -7.22 3.16
C LEU A 251 15.77 -8.74 3.08
N LYS A 252 16.53 -9.35 3.98
CA LYS A 252 16.57 -10.80 4.12
C LYS A 252 15.36 -11.25 4.95
N PRO A 253 14.44 -12.08 4.42
CA PRO A 253 13.29 -12.55 5.18
C PRO A 253 13.73 -13.34 6.43
N LYS A 254 12.98 -13.17 7.53
CA LYS A 254 13.16 -13.93 8.77
C LYS A 254 12.03 -14.95 8.89
N SER A 255 12.38 -16.20 9.16
CA SER A 255 11.41 -17.26 9.42
C SER A 255 10.94 -17.25 10.87
N VAL A 256 9.95 -18.07 11.23
CA VAL A 256 9.49 -18.26 12.62
C VAL A 256 10.64 -18.64 13.57
N ALA A 257 11.66 -19.35 13.10
CA ALA A 257 12.83 -19.70 13.91
C ALA A 257 13.65 -18.45 14.30
N ASP A 258 13.68 -17.45 13.42
CA ASP A 258 14.51 -16.25 13.51
C ASP A 258 13.81 -15.07 14.21
N THR A 259 12.48 -15.15 14.39
CA THR A 259 11.68 -14.02 14.90
C THR A 259 11.22 -14.23 16.34
N ARG A 260 10.95 -13.12 17.04
CA ARG A 260 10.26 -13.08 18.33
C ARG A 260 9.21 -11.98 18.31
N ASN A 261 8.10 -12.22 17.62
CA ASN A 261 6.98 -11.30 17.51
C ASN A 261 5.66 -11.92 18.02
N HIS A 262 4.64 -11.07 18.19
CA HIS A 262 3.28 -11.44 18.61
C HIS A 262 2.27 -11.35 17.46
N LEU A 263 2.76 -11.32 16.21
CA LEU A 263 1.94 -11.10 15.02
C LEU A 263 1.12 -12.36 14.69
N THR A 264 -0.15 -12.15 14.34
CA THR A 264 -1.10 -13.22 14.04
C THR A 264 -1.47 -13.26 12.57
N ILE A 265 -1.40 -14.44 11.93
CA ILE A 265 -1.95 -14.68 10.59
C ILE A 265 -3.20 -15.57 10.68
N GLY A 266 -4.28 -15.12 10.05
CA GLY A 266 -5.53 -15.84 10.00
C GLY A 266 -5.42 -17.14 9.19
N CYS A 267 -5.75 -18.27 9.82
CA CYS A 267 -5.88 -19.60 9.24
C CYS A 267 -7.30 -20.15 9.47
N GLU A 268 -8.29 -19.25 9.56
CA GLU A 268 -9.68 -19.58 9.88
C GLU A 268 -10.39 -20.32 8.74
N VAL A 269 -11.70 -20.58 8.91
CA VAL A 269 -12.62 -21.15 7.92
C VAL A 269 -12.35 -22.61 7.49
N LEU A 270 -11.34 -23.27 8.08
CA LEU A 270 -11.05 -24.69 7.89
C LEU A 270 -12.14 -25.60 8.46
N ASP A 271 -12.88 -25.14 9.47
CA ASP A 271 -14.02 -25.86 10.05
C ASP A 271 -15.22 -25.98 9.11
N ARG A 272 -15.26 -25.18 8.05
CA ARG A 272 -16.24 -25.23 6.96
C ARG A 272 -15.64 -25.64 5.61
N ASP A 273 -14.38 -26.05 5.59
CA ASP A 273 -13.65 -26.47 4.39
C ASP A 273 -13.52 -25.39 3.30
N TYR A 274 -13.50 -24.10 3.66
CA TYR A 274 -13.38 -22.98 2.70
C TYR A 274 -11.94 -22.73 2.23
N ALA A 275 -10.97 -23.29 2.94
CA ALA A 275 -9.55 -23.33 2.59
C ALA A 275 -8.99 -24.74 2.85
N ASP A 276 -7.75 -24.99 2.43
CA ASP A 276 -7.05 -26.26 2.63
C ASP A 276 -5.67 -26.01 3.23
N TYR A 277 -5.47 -26.47 4.48
CA TYR A 277 -4.23 -26.30 5.23
C TYR A 277 -3.02 -26.91 4.53
N GLU A 278 -3.18 -28.08 3.90
CA GLU A 278 -2.09 -28.78 3.23
C GLU A 278 -1.51 -27.96 2.06
N GLN A 279 -2.33 -27.11 1.45
CA GLN A 279 -1.92 -26.27 0.32
C GLN A 279 -1.05 -25.09 0.76
N TYR A 280 -1.25 -24.56 1.97
CA TYR A 280 -0.55 -23.36 2.42
C TYR A 280 0.43 -23.55 3.58
N LYS A 281 0.41 -24.68 4.31
CA LYS A 281 1.22 -24.85 5.54
C LYS A 281 2.72 -24.59 5.38
N LYS A 282 3.28 -24.88 4.20
CA LYS A 282 4.70 -24.61 3.88
C LYS A 282 5.06 -23.12 3.85
N TYR A 283 4.09 -22.22 3.74
CA TYR A 283 4.29 -20.78 3.68
C TYR A 283 4.22 -20.10 5.07
N LEU A 284 3.74 -20.79 6.10
CA LEU A 284 3.56 -20.21 7.44
C LEU A 284 4.90 -19.92 8.11
N ALA A 285 5.79 -20.91 8.21
CA ALA A 285 7.09 -20.70 8.86
C ALA A 285 7.97 -19.67 8.12
N PRO A 286 8.06 -19.66 6.78
CA PRO A 286 8.79 -18.62 6.06
C PRO A 286 8.17 -17.22 6.15
N LEU A 287 6.88 -17.08 6.46
CA LEU A 287 6.25 -15.76 6.64
C LEU A 287 6.77 -15.04 7.90
N GLY A 288 7.19 -15.81 8.91
CA GLY A 288 7.83 -15.32 10.13
C GLY A 288 6.89 -14.71 11.18
N MET A 289 5.58 -14.63 10.91
CA MET A 289 4.54 -14.35 11.92
C MET A 289 4.39 -15.59 12.83
N ARG A 290 4.41 -15.40 14.15
CA ARG A 290 4.53 -16.52 15.09
C ARG A 290 3.21 -17.15 15.49
N LYS A 291 2.08 -16.45 15.34
CA LYS A 291 0.77 -16.93 15.81
C LYS A 291 -0.17 -17.20 14.65
N ILE A 292 -0.92 -18.30 14.72
CA ILE A 292 -2.03 -18.58 13.80
C ILE A 292 -3.36 -18.58 14.54
N ARG A 293 -4.39 -17.99 13.92
CA ARG A 293 -5.76 -18.02 14.42
C ARG A 293 -6.57 -19.10 13.69
N LEU A 294 -7.21 -19.99 14.45
CA LEU A 294 -7.96 -21.16 13.96
C LEU A 294 -9.37 -21.19 14.56
N GLN A 295 -10.30 -21.90 13.91
CA GLN A 295 -11.66 -22.12 14.41
C GLN A 295 -11.88 -23.62 14.71
N ALA A 296 -12.38 -23.94 15.91
CA ALA A 296 -12.48 -25.32 16.39
C ALA A 296 -13.63 -26.12 15.76
N GLY A 297 -14.67 -25.46 15.25
CA GLY A 297 -15.76 -26.08 14.49
C GLY A 297 -16.57 -27.14 15.25
N TRP A 298 -17.52 -26.74 16.09
CA TRP A 298 -18.35 -27.69 16.87
C TRP A 298 -19.03 -28.74 15.98
N ALA A 299 -19.80 -28.31 14.98
CA ALA A 299 -20.50 -29.23 14.07
C ALA A 299 -19.59 -30.10 13.20
N LYS A 300 -18.35 -29.66 12.90
CA LYS A 300 -17.39 -30.49 12.17
C LYS A 300 -16.80 -31.58 13.07
N THR A 301 -16.60 -31.25 14.34
CA THR A 301 -16.04 -32.13 15.37
C THR A 301 -17.06 -33.14 15.91
N GLU A 302 -18.31 -32.73 16.10
CA GLU A 302 -19.35 -33.57 16.70
C GLU A 302 -20.51 -33.79 15.71
N LYS A 303 -20.43 -34.89 14.96
CA LYS A 303 -21.48 -35.30 14.01
C LYS A 303 -22.55 -36.18 14.65
N VAL A 304 -22.23 -36.80 15.77
CA VAL A 304 -23.12 -37.63 16.60
C VAL A 304 -22.97 -37.16 18.04
N LYS A 305 -24.08 -36.92 18.73
CA LYS A 305 -24.09 -36.38 20.11
C LYS A 305 -23.19 -37.22 21.03
N GLY A 306 -22.27 -36.57 21.73
CA GLY A 306 -21.30 -37.18 22.64
C GLY A 306 -20.08 -37.81 21.97
N HIS A 307 -19.97 -37.80 20.64
CA HIS A 307 -18.86 -38.40 19.90
C HIS A 307 -18.06 -37.32 19.16
N TYR A 308 -16.87 -37.04 19.68
CA TYR A 308 -15.97 -36.00 19.19
C TYR A 308 -14.87 -36.58 18.31
N ASP A 309 -14.70 -36.03 17.09
CA ASP A 309 -13.60 -36.35 16.18
C ASP A 309 -12.72 -35.11 15.94
N PHE A 310 -11.63 -35.03 16.70
CA PHE A 310 -10.67 -33.93 16.63
C PHE A 310 -9.56 -34.15 15.59
N ARG A 311 -9.47 -35.31 14.93
CA ARG A 311 -8.29 -35.72 14.13
C ARG A 311 -7.91 -34.72 13.03
N TRP A 312 -8.90 -34.08 12.41
CA TRP A 312 -8.66 -33.08 11.38
C TRP A 312 -7.96 -31.83 11.94
N LEU A 313 -8.33 -31.42 13.15
CA LEU A 313 -7.76 -30.26 13.84
C LEU A 313 -6.44 -30.63 14.53
N ASP A 314 -6.30 -31.85 15.05
CA ASP A 314 -5.04 -32.40 15.57
C ASP A 314 -3.95 -32.33 14.50
N THR A 315 -4.26 -32.78 13.28
CA THR A 315 -3.32 -32.76 12.14
C THR A 315 -2.77 -31.35 11.88
N ILE A 316 -3.62 -30.33 12.01
CA ILE A 316 -3.27 -28.93 11.76
C ILE A 316 -2.46 -28.35 12.94
N ILE A 317 -2.96 -28.53 14.16
CA ILE A 317 -2.36 -27.97 15.37
C ILE A 317 -0.98 -28.60 15.62
N ASP A 318 -0.86 -29.91 15.50
CA ASP A 318 0.42 -30.60 15.76
C ASP A 318 1.47 -30.24 14.70
N ASP A 319 1.08 -30.13 13.42
CA ASP A 319 1.99 -29.65 12.35
C ASP A 319 2.40 -28.19 12.57
N ALA A 320 1.47 -27.31 12.96
CA ALA A 320 1.77 -25.91 13.24
C ALA A 320 2.71 -25.74 14.45
N LEU A 321 2.46 -26.45 15.56
CA LEU A 321 3.33 -26.48 16.73
C LEU A 321 4.73 -27.02 16.37
N GLY A 322 4.79 -28.08 15.55
CA GLY A 322 6.04 -28.64 15.03
C GLY A 322 6.85 -27.66 14.17
N ARG A 323 6.20 -26.63 13.61
CA ARG A 323 6.84 -25.52 12.88
C ARG A 323 7.25 -24.34 13.78
N GLY A 324 7.00 -24.43 15.09
CA GLY A 324 7.29 -23.38 16.06
C GLY A 324 6.25 -22.25 16.14
N LEU A 325 5.06 -22.47 15.57
CA LEU A 325 3.94 -21.52 15.64
C LEU A 325 3.19 -21.65 16.97
N GLU A 326 2.53 -20.57 17.36
CA GLU A 326 1.63 -20.49 18.50
C GLU A 326 0.17 -20.52 18.02
N ILE A 327 -0.70 -21.16 18.79
CA ILE A 327 -2.11 -21.37 18.43
C ILE A 327 -3.01 -20.44 19.23
N TRP A 328 -3.81 -19.66 18.51
CA TRP A 328 -4.98 -18.97 19.03
C TRP A 328 -6.24 -19.66 18.50
N LEU A 329 -6.93 -20.41 19.36
CA LEU A 329 -8.05 -21.26 18.96
C LEU A 329 -9.39 -20.65 19.35
N GLU A 330 -10.19 -20.31 18.34
CA GLU A 330 -11.55 -19.83 18.51
C GLU A 330 -12.54 -20.99 18.70
N VAL A 331 -13.38 -20.87 19.73
CA VAL A 331 -14.42 -21.83 20.09
C VAL A 331 -15.73 -21.42 19.41
N SER A 332 -16.00 -22.02 18.25
CA SER A 332 -17.15 -21.73 17.37
C SER A 332 -17.41 -22.92 16.41
N TYR A 333 -18.41 -22.92 15.54
CA TYR A 333 -19.71 -22.24 15.64
C TYR A 333 -20.72 -23.20 16.29
N GLY A 334 -22.02 -23.06 15.97
CA GLY A 334 -23.09 -23.89 16.51
C GLY A 334 -23.14 -25.29 15.90
N ASN A 335 -24.02 -26.13 16.44
CA ASN A 335 -24.23 -27.49 15.97
C ASN A 335 -25.73 -27.83 15.86
N PRO A 336 -26.26 -28.05 14.63
CA PRO A 336 -27.68 -28.23 14.39
C PRO A 336 -28.22 -29.59 14.86
N ILE A 337 -27.37 -30.53 15.29
CA ILE A 337 -27.85 -31.80 15.88
C ILE A 337 -28.47 -31.58 17.27
N TYR A 338 -28.24 -30.42 17.89
CA TYR A 338 -28.86 -29.99 19.15
C TYR A 338 -29.95 -28.96 18.87
N GLN A 339 -31.16 -29.15 19.40
CA GLN A 339 -32.22 -28.16 19.26
C GLN A 339 -31.76 -26.84 19.88
N GLY A 340 -31.82 -25.73 19.15
CA GLY A 340 -31.35 -24.43 19.65
C GLY A 340 -29.83 -24.34 19.86
N GLY A 341 -29.03 -25.23 19.25
CA GLY A 341 -27.56 -25.23 19.30
C GLY A 341 -26.88 -24.34 18.25
N GLY A 342 -27.63 -23.58 17.46
CA GLY A 342 -27.11 -22.76 16.36
C GLY A 342 -26.79 -23.55 15.09
N THR A 343 -26.05 -22.92 14.17
CA THR A 343 -25.62 -23.54 12.89
C THR A 343 -24.11 -23.39 12.70
N PRO A 344 -23.47 -24.17 11.79
CA PRO A 344 -22.02 -24.10 11.59
C PRO A 344 -21.56 -22.84 10.84
N PHE A 345 -22.48 -21.98 10.40
CA PHE A 345 -22.21 -20.85 9.52
C PHE A 345 -22.08 -19.53 10.27
N LEU A 346 -21.41 -18.57 9.65
CA LEU A 346 -21.37 -17.18 10.11
C LEU A 346 -22.80 -16.66 10.31
N LYS A 347 -23.05 -15.94 11.42
CA LYS A 347 -24.39 -15.48 11.85
C LYS A 347 -25.36 -16.60 12.22
N GLY A 348 -24.88 -17.84 12.35
CA GLY A 348 -25.71 -19.01 12.64
C GLY A 348 -26.38 -19.05 14.02
N GLY A 349 -26.05 -18.10 14.90
CA GLY A 349 -26.53 -18.07 16.29
C GLY A 349 -25.76 -19.04 17.17
N TRP A 350 -25.73 -18.76 18.47
CA TRP A 350 -25.09 -19.59 19.49
C TRP A 350 -26.12 -20.41 20.28
N PRO A 351 -25.68 -21.35 21.14
CA PRO A 351 -26.60 -22.18 21.91
C PRO A 351 -27.44 -21.37 22.90
N VAL A 352 -28.77 -21.46 22.78
CA VAL A 352 -29.74 -20.71 23.62
C VAL A 352 -30.71 -21.61 24.39
N SER A 353 -30.93 -22.85 23.95
CA SER A 353 -31.75 -23.82 24.66
C SER A 353 -30.94 -24.58 25.73
N GLU A 354 -31.60 -25.21 26.69
CA GLU A 354 -30.91 -26.05 27.68
C GLU A 354 -30.19 -27.25 27.04
N GLU A 355 -30.78 -27.88 26.02
CA GLU A 355 -30.13 -28.97 25.29
C GLU A 355 -28.87 -28.45 24.56
N GLY A 356 -28.97 -27.32 23.85
CA GLY A 356 -27.86 -26.71 23.14
C GLY A 356 -26.75 -26.28 24.09
N LYS A 357 -27.10 -25.63 25.20
CA LYS A 357 -26.15 -25.20 26.25
C LYS A 357 -25.44 -26.40 26.90
N THR A 358 -26.15 -27.51 27.11
CA THR A 358 -25.57 -28.74 27.66
C THR A 358 -24.62 -29.39 26.66
N GLY A 359 -25.02 -29.50 25.39
CA GLY A 359 -24.15 -29.98 24.32
C GLY A 359 -22.88 -29.14 24.20
N TRP A 360 -23.02 -27.81 24.20
CA TRP A 360 -21.91 -26.87 24.18
C TRP A 360 -20.95 -27.09 25.34
N ASN A 361 -21.45 -27.17 26.57
CA ASN A 361 -20.61 -27.43 27.75
C ASN A 361 -19.77 -28.70 27.62
N ASN A 362 -20.42 -29.79 27.17
CA ASN A 362 -19.75 -31.08 27.03
C ASN A 362 -18.67 -31.01 25.95
N TRP A 363 -18.96 -30.38 24.81
CA TRP A 363 -18.01 -30.21 23.73
C TRP A 363 -16.84 -29.31 24.12
N VAL A 364 -17.09 -28.14 24.75
CA VAL A 364 -16.04 -27.23 25.20
C VAL A 364 -15.13 -27.92 26.22
N ARG A 365 -15.71 -28.71 27.15
CA ARG A 365 -14.92 -29.48 28.12
C ARG A 365 -14.04 -30.52 27.43
N ALA A 366 -14.59 -31.28 26.49
CA ALA A 366 -13.84 -32.26 25.71
C ALA A 366 -12.73 -31.59 24.89
N LEU A 367 -13.02 -30.46 24.23
CA LEU A 367 -12.06 -29.68 23.44
C LEU A 367 -10.90 -29.18 24.32
N ALA A 368 -11.22 -28.54 25.45
CA ALA A 368 -10.21 -28.01 26.37
C ALA A 368 -9.35 -29.14 26.98
N GLN A 369 -9.94 -30.29 27.31
CA GLN A 369 -9.21 -31.46 27.82
C GLN A 369 -8.27 -32.03 26.76
N HIS A 370 -8.75 -32.15 25.51
CA HIS A 370 -7.98 -32.73 24.40
C HIS A 370 -6.78 -31.86 23.99
N TYR A 371 -6.92 -30.53 24.07
CA TYR A 371 -5.86 -29.58 23.68
C TYR A 371 -5.07 -29.01 24.85
N LYS A 372 -5.28 -29.50 26.08
CA LYS A 372 -4.51 -29.09 27.26
C LYS A 372 -3.00 -29.29 27.01
N GLY A 373 -2.23 -28.23 27.21
CA GLY A 373 -0.77 -28.24 26.99
C GLY A 373 -0.34 -28.04 25.52
N ARG A 374 -1.29 -28.01 24.58
CA ARG A 374 -1.05 -27.69 23.14
C ARG A 374 -1.61 -26.33 22.74
N VAL A 375 -2.72 -25.91 23.35
CA VAL A 375 -3.39 -24.63 23.12
C VAL A 375 -3.47 -23.84 24.42
N HIS A 376 -3.02 -22.59 24.40
CA HIS A 376 -3.00 -21.71 25.57
C HIS A 376 -3.79 -20.42 25.39
N GLU A 377 -4.09 -20.03 24.15
CA GLU A 377 -4.87 -18.84 23.85
C GLU A 377 -6.17 -19.23 23.15
N TRP A 378 -7.27 -18.74 23.70
CA TRP A 378 -8.62 -19.07 23.27
C TRP A 378 -9.38 -17.81 22.90
N GLU A 379 -10.36 -17.94 22.02
CA GLU A 379 -11.34 -16.91 21.73
C GLU A 379 -12.74 -17.49 21.73
N ILE A 380 -13.70 -16.76 22.28
CA ILE A 380 -15.06 -17.25 22.42
C ILE A 380 -15.93 -16.68 21.32
N TRP A 381 -16.42 -17.58 20.47
CA TRP A 381 -17.29 -17.28 19.33
C TRP A 381 -16.62 -16.44 18.25
N ASN A 382 -17.38 -16.12 17.20
CA ASN A 382 -16.96 -15.19 16.15
C ASN A 382 -18.11 -14.30 15.73
N GLU A 383 -17.91 -12.99 15.82
CA GLU A 383 -18.80 -11.97 15.29
C GLU A 383 -20.27 -12.19 15.72
N PRO A 384 -20.55 -12.31 17.03
CA PRO A 384 -21.92 -12.54 17.51
C PRO A 384 -22.86 -11.36 17.18
N ASP A 385 -22.31 -10.14 17.13
CA ASP A 385 -23.01 -8.87 16.95
C ASP A 385 -23.65 -8.68 15.57
N ILE A 386 -23.25 -9.48 14.57
CA ILE A 386 -23.83 -9.44 13.23
C ILE A 386 -24.94 -10.49 13.01
N ASN A 387 -25.27 -11.30 14.03
CA ASN A 387 -26.49 -12.07 14.04
C ASN A 387 -27.69 -11.12 14.25
N LYS A 388 -28.70 -11.19 13.37
CA LYS A 388 -29.83 -10.24 13.38
C LYS A 388 -30.77 -10.41 14.58
N GLU A 389 -30.88 -11.62 15.10
CA GLU A 389 -31.84 -11.98 16.15
C GLU A 389 -31.19 -11.90 17.53
N LEU A 390 -30.09 -12.63 17.71
CA LEU A 390 -29.38 -12.76 18.97
C LEU A 390 -28.32 -11.66 19.20
N GLY A 391 -27.86 -10.97 18.16
CA GLY A 391 -26.76 -9.98 18.28
C GLY A 391 -27.06 -8.79 19.20
N LYS A 392 -28.33 -8.61 19.61
CA LYS A 392 -28.76 -7.59 20.60
C LYS A 392 -28.95 -8.16 22.02
N ASP A 393 -28.99 -9.48 22.17
CA ASP A 393 -29.14 -10.17 23.45
C ASP A 393 -27.78 -10.28 24.15
N TYR A 394 -27.39 -9.17 24.78
CA TYR A 394 -26.11 -9.08 25.50
C TYR A 394 -26.06 -10.00 26.73
N GLU A 395 -27.20 -10.36 27.33
CA GLU A 395 -27.25 -11.25 28.50
C GLU A 395 -26.93 -12.68 28.08
N SER A 396 -27.55 -13.18 27.01
CA SER A 396 -27.22 -14.50 26.44
C SER A 396 -25.77 -14.55 25.94
N LEU A 397 -25.29 -13.49 25.28
CA LEU A 397 -23.90 -13.42 24.84
C LEU A 397 -22.91 -13.42 26.02
N ALA A 398 -23.22 -12.68 27.09
CA ALA A 398 -22.42 -12.69 28.30
C ALA A 398 -22.44 -14.07 28.98
N GLU A 399 -23.59 -14.74 29.01
CA GLU A 399 -23.71 -16.13 29.51
C GLU A 399 -22.80 -17.07 28.72
N LEU A 400 -22.84 -17.02 27.37
CA LEU A 400 -21.99 -17.83 26.50
C LEU A 400 -20.49 -17.64 26.83
N ASN A 401 -20.06 -16.39 26.97
CA ASN A 401 -18.66 -16.05 27.27
C ASN A 401 -18.24 -16.57 28.64
N ILE A 402 -19.02 -16.29 29.69
CA ILE A 402 -18.71 -16.75 31.05
C ILE A 402 -18.66 -18.29 31.10
N ARG A 403 -19.72 -18.95 30.62
CA ARG A 403 -19.86 -20.41 30.63
C ARG A 403 -18.70 -21.10 29.94
N THR A 404 -18.29 -20.60 28.77
CA THR A 404 -17.19 -21.16 27.99
C THR A 404 -15.86 -20.94 28.71
N ALA A 405 -15.61 -19.73 29.21
CA ALA A 405 -14.36 -19.38 29.89
C ALA A 405 -14.17 -20.16 31.20
N GLU A 406 -15.23 -20.35 31.99
CA GLU A 406 -15.19 -21.15 33.22
C GLU A 406 -14.77 -22.60 32.93
N ILE A 407 -15.37 -23.24 31.92
CA ILE A 407 -15.03 -24.62 31.55
C ILE A 407 -13.58 -24.73 31.09
N ILE A 408 -13.09 -23.77 30.30
CA ILE A 408 -11.70 -23.76 29.85
C ILE A 408 -10.75 -23.58 31.05
N LYS A 409 -11.03 -22.62 31.94
CA LYS A 409 -10.21 -22.35 33.14
C LYS A 409 -10.27 -23.47 34.18
N GLU A 410 -11.36 -24.23 34.27
CA GLU A 410 -11.44 -25.46 35.08
C GLU A 410 -10.42 -26.51 34.62
N VAL A 411 -10.22 -26.63 33.31
CA VAL A 411 -9.29 -27.60 32.71
C VAL A 411 -7.85 -27.07 32.70
N ASP A 412 -7.66 -25.81 32.31
CA ASP A 412 -6.38 -25.11 32.29
C ASP A 412 -6.53 -23.70 32.92
N PRO A 413 -6.22 -23.55 34.22
CA PRO A 413 -6.29 -22.26 34.91
C PRO A 413 -5.39 -21.16 34.30
N LYS A 414 -4.37 -21.53 33.52
CA LYS A 414 -3.44 -20.60 32.86
C LYS A 414 -3.85 -20.20 31.46
N ALA A 415 -4.92 -20.81 30.90
CA ALA A 415 -5.44 -20.46 29.59
C ALA A 415 -5.73 -18.95 29.51
N LYS A 416 -5.34 -18.29 28.43
CA LYS A 416 -5.68 -16.91 28.16
C LYS A 416 -6.89 -16.83 27.24
N ILE A 417 -7.83 -15.94 27.52
CA ILE A 417 -9.15 -15.97 26.87
C ILE A 417 -9.54 -14.60 26.33
N ALA A 418 -9.81 -14.56 25.02
CA ALA A 418 -10.47 -13.46 24.33
C ALA A 418 -11.99 -13.55 24.48
N ALA A 419 -12.61 -12.46 24.89
CA ALA A 419 -14.07 -12.34 24.93
C ALA A 419 -14.63 -11.67 23.66
N LEU A 420 -15.90 -11.97 23.39
CA LEU A 420 -16.81 -11.29 22.46
C LEU A 420 -16.53 -11.40 20.96
N ALA A 421 -15.27 -11.34 20.50
CA ALA A 421 -14.88 -11.44 19.07
C ALA A 421 -15.77 -10.60 18.13
N LEU A 422 -15.85 -9.28 18.39
CA LEU A 422 -16.85 -8.40 17.79
C LEU A 422 -16.54 -8.05 16.32
N ALA A 423 -17.51 -8.15 15.43
CA ALA A 423 -17.36 -7.68 14.05
C ALA A 423 -17.30 -6.15 13.97
N LEU A 424 -18.12 -5.48 14.78
CA LEU A 424 -18.33 -4.04 14.72
C LEU A 424 -18.05 -3.38 16.07
N ILE A 425 -17.32 -2.26 16.02
CA ILE A 425 -17.03 -1.42 17.21
C ILE A 425 -17.43 0.05 17.00
N THR A 426 -18.24 0.32 15.98
CA THR A 426 -18.80 1.66 15.73
C THR A 426 -19.69 2.14 16.88
N ASP A 427 -20.39 1.19 17.51
CA ASP A 427 -21.16 1.37 18.73
C ASP A 427 -20.56 0.50 19.84
N THR A 428 -20.38 1.08 21.02
CA THR A 428 -19.78 0.41 22.19
C THR A 428 -20.81 -0.10 23.20
N THR A 429 -22.11 0.15 22.96
CA THR A 429 -23.21 -0.20 23.86
C THR A 429 -23.24 -1.69 24.20
N LEU A 430 -23.11 -2.56 23.18
CA LEU A 430 -23.09 -4.01 23.39
C LEU A 430 -21.92 -4.43 24.28
N THR A 431 -20.72 -3.91 24.01
CA THR A 431 -19.53 -4.22 24.80
C THR A 431 -19.71 -3.78 26.25
N GLU A 432 -20.19 -2.54 26.46
CA GLU A 432 -20.41 -2.01 27.80
C GLU A 432 -21.44 -2.84 28.59
N ASN A 433 -22.52 -3.29 27.94
CA ASN A 433 -23.52 -4.12 28.58
C ASN A 433 -23.00 -5.52 28.93
N CYS A 434 -22.21 -6.15 28.07
CA CYS A 434 -21.54 -7.42 28.40
C CYS A 434 -20.56 -7.25 29.56
N LEU A 435 -19.77 -6.17 29.58
CA LEU A 435 -18.84 -5.87 30.68
C LEU A 435 -19.57 -5.61 32.01
N LYS A 436 -20.73 -4.95 31.99
CA LYS A 436 -21.59 -4.80 33.17
C LYS A 436 -22.05 -6.15 33.69
N GLU A 437 -22.48 -7.07 32.82
CA GLU A 437 -22.91 -8.40 33.23
C GLU A 437 -21.74 -9.24 33.76
N PHE A 438 -20.57 -9.19 33.11
CA PHE A 438 -19.33 -9.82 33.62
C PHE A 438 -18.99 -9.30 35.02
N LYS A 439 -19.04 -7.99 35.23
CA LYS A 439 -18.79 -7.36 36.53
C LYS A 439 -19.82 -7.77 37.58
N LYS A 440 -21.10 -7.71 37.24
CA LYS A 440 -22.22 -8.09 38.12
C LYS A 440 -22.09 -9.53 38.60
N ARG A 441 -21.58 -10.43 37.75
CA ARG A 441 -21.34 -11.84 38.10
C ARG A 441 -19.96 -12.12 38.73
N GLY A 442 -19.10 -11.11 38.86
CA GLY A 442 -17.74 -11.27 39.38
C GLY A 442 -16.83 -12.09 38.47
N LYS A 443 -16.98 -11.96 37.14
CA LYS A 443 -16.33 -12.81 36.12
C LYS A 443 -15.40 -12.05 35.17
N LEU A 444 -15.03 -10.80 35.48
CA LEU A 444 -14.11 -10.02 34.66
C LEU A 444 -12.73 -10.71 34.52
N ASP A 445 -12.22 -11.29 35.60
CA ASP A 445 -10.89 -11.93 35.64
C ASP A 445 -10.79 -13.24 34.83
N LEU A 446 -11.90 -13.69 34.22
CA LEU A 446 -11.87 -14.81 33.28
C LEU A 446 -11.21 -14.44 31.94
N PHE A 447 -11.18 -13.15 31.60
CA PHE A 447 -10.82 -12.67 30.26
C PHE A 447 -9.55 -11.82 30.29
N ASP A 448 -8.69 -12.04 29.31
CA ASP A 448 -7.41 -11.34 29.17
C ASP A 448 -7.51 -10.18 28.17
N TRP A 449 -8.37 -10.32 27.16
CA TRP A 449 -8.65 -9.27 26.18
C TRP A 449 -10.06 -9.40 25.58
N ILE A 450 -10.50 -8.32 24.95
CA ILE A 450 -11.63 -8.32 24.02
C ILE A 450 -11.05 -8.23 22.61
N SER A 451 -11.47 -9.15 21.75
CA SER A 451 -11.10 -9.14 20.33
C SER A 451 -12.16 -8.45 19.47
N TYR A 452 -11.71 -7.78 18.41
CA TYR A 452 -12.58 -7.10 17.44
C TYR A 452 -12.04 -7.16 16.01
N HIS A 453 -12.94 -7.11 15.02
CA HIS A 453 -12.66 -7.37 13.60
C HIS A 453 -13.10 -6.25 12.66
N GLN A 454 -13.37 -5.04 13.18
CA GLN A 454 -13.93 -3.96 12.37
C GLN A 454 -13.08 -3.70 11.10
N TYR A 455 -13.74 -3.85 9.95
CA TYR A 455 -13.16 -3.56 8.65
C TYR A 455 -13.36 -2.08 8.33
N MET A 456 -12.29 -1.40 7.92
CA MET A 456 -12.30 0.01 7.50
C MET A 456 -11.61 0.15 6.15
N PHE A 457 -12.16 0.99 5.28
CA PHE A 457 -11.60 1.20 3.94
C PHE A 457 -10.19 1.78 4.04
N ARG A 458 -10.01 2.86 4.80
CA ARG A 458 -8.72 3.38 5.25
C ARG A 458 -8.39 2.75 6.62
N PRO A 459 -7.25 2.04 6.79
CA PRO A 459 -6.91 1.39 8.06
C PRO A 459 -6.98 2.31 9.29
N GLU A 460 -6.55 3.57 9.13
CA GLU A 460 -6.36 4.53 10.21
C GLU A 460 -7.68 5.11 10.75
N ASP A 461 -8.77 5.03 10.00
CA ASP A 461 -10.10 5.47 10.46
C ASP A 461 -10.62 4.59 11.62
N MET A 462 -9.95 3.46 11.89
CA MET A 462 -10.23 2.59 13.02
C MET A 462 -9.92 3.23 14.38
N TYR A 463 -8.83 4.00 14.49
CA TYR A 463 -8.26 4.33 15.80
C TYR A 463 -9.18 5.17 16.69
N PRO A 464 -9.94 6.16 16.17
CA PRO A 464 -10.93 6.86 16.99
C PRO A 464 -12.02 5.92 17.54
N LEU A 465 -12.34 4.82 16.86
CA LEU A 465 -13.30 3.82 17.35
C LEU A 465 -12.67 2.98 18.48
N VAL A 466 -11.42 2.55 18.27
CA VAL A 466 -10.67 1.75 19.26
C VAL A 466 -10.44 2.54 20.54
N GLU A 467 -10.14 3.83 20.48
CA GLU A 467 -9.95 4.65 21.68
C GLU A 467 -11.25 4.85 22.48
N ARG A 468 -12.40 4.94 21.81
CA ARG A 468 -13.70 4.91 22.50
C ARG A 468 -13.95 3.56 23.17
N LEU A 469 -13.66 2.47 22.48
CA LEU A 469 -13.78 1.13 23.04
C LEU A 469 -12.82 0.94 24.24
N ARG A 470 -11.57 1.40 24.13
CA ARG A 470 -10.56 1.35 25.19
C ARG A 470 -11.02 2.11 26.43
N THR A 471 -11.61 3.29 26.22
CA THR A 471 -12.22 4.08 27.31
C THR A 471 -13.34 3.32 28.00
N VAL A 472 -14.21 2.66 27.23
CA VAL A 472 -15.31 1.85 27.79
C VAL A 472 -14.76 0.66 28.59
N VAL A 473 -13.85 -0.13 28.03
CA VAL A 473 -13.23 -1.28 28.72
C VAL A 473 -12.53 -0.84 30.01
N GLY A 474 -11.80 0.29 29.96
CA GLY A 474 -11.07 0.85 31.10
C GLY A 474 -11.95 1.23 32.31
N LYS A 475 -13.26 1.44 32.12
CA LYS A 475 -14.21 1.64 33.24
C LYS A 475 -14.42 0.38 34.08
N TYR A 476 -14.19 -0.80 33.50
CA TYR A 476 -14.50 -2.10 34.11
C TYR A 476 -13.24 -2.88 34.50
N SER A 477 -12.17 -2.80 33.71
CA SER A 477 -10.91 -3.51 33.99
C SER A 477 -9.70 -2.75 33.42
N SER A 478 -8.59 -2.78 34.16
CA SER A 478 -7.29 -2.28 33.72
C SER A 478 -6.42 -3.36 33.05
N HIS A 479 -6.73 -4.64 33.27
CA HIS A 479 -5.98 -5.77 32.71
C HIS A 479 -6.53 -6.23 31.36
N ILE A 480 -7.84 -6.17 31.13
CA ILE A 480 -8.45 -6.55 29.84
C ILE A 480 -7.95 -5.62 28.74
N LYS A 481 -7.22 -6.18 27.77
CA LYS A 481 -6.69 -5.45 26.61
C LYS A 481 -7.65 -5.51 25.42
N LEU A 482 -7.31 -4.76 24.37
CA LEU A 482 -8.00 -4.81 23.08
C LEU A 482 -7.08 -5.40 22.03
N TRP A 483 -7.53 -6.47 21.38
CA TRP A 483 -6.79 -7.13 20.31
C TRP A 483 -7.60 -7.07 19.02
N GLN A 484 -6.92 -6.77 17.93
CA GLN A 484 -7.52 -6.84 16.60
C GLN A 484 -7.35 -8.28 16.10
N GLY A 485 -8.45 -9.03 16.01
CA GLY A 485 -8.42 -10.48 15.74
C GLY A 485 -8.42 -10.85 14.26
N GLU A 486 -9.17 -10.10 13.44
CA GLU A 486 -9.33 -10.35 12.00
C GLU A 486 -9.55 -9.01 11.26
N SER A 487 -8.74 -8.73 10.25
CA SER A 487 -8.98 -7.64 9.30
C SER A 487 -8.08 -7.78 8.07
N GLY A 488 -8.52 -7.23 6.94
CA GLY A 488 -7.79 -7.37 5.68
C GLY A 488 -8.48 -6.67 4.52
N ALA A 489 -7.73 -6.44 3.44
CA ALA A 489 -8.24 -5.89 2.19
C ALA A 489 -8.22 -6.94 1.06
N PRO A 490 -9.23 -6.98 0.17
CA PRO A 490 -9.20 -7.82 -1.02
C PRO A 490 -7.99 -7.49 -1.91
N SER A 491 -7.46 -8.48 -2.63
CA SER A 491 -6.44 -8.26 -3.69
C SER A 491 -7.04 -7.84 -5.04
N ARG A 492 -8.37 -7.88 -5.17
CA ARG A 492 -9.13 -7.47 -6.35
C ARG A 492 -10.51 -6.96 -5.96
N GLY A 493 -11.00 -5.94 -6.65
CA GLY A 493 -12.36 -5.43 -6.47
C GLY A 493 -13.47 -6.39 -6.91
N ARG A 494 -14.68 -6.14 -6.40
CA ARG A 494 -15.96 -6.81 -6.73
C ARG A 494 -16.02 -8.31 -6.38
N MET A 495 -15.24 -8.73 -5.40
CA MET A 495 -15.12 -10.11 -4.92
C MET A 495 -16.03 -10.38 -3.70
N GLY A 496 -15.75 -11.42 -2.89
CA GLY A 496 -16.52 -11.75 -1.68
C GLY A 496 -16.02 -11.08 -0.39
N GLY A 497 -16.90 -10.97 0.60
CA GLY A 497 -16.59 -10.49 1.95
C GLY A 497 -16.50 -8.97 2.11
N ALA A 498 -16.03 -8.53 3.28
CA ALA A 498 -15.87 -7.11 3.63
C ALA A 498 -14.96 -6.35 2.63
N LEU A 499 -15.21 -5.04 2.46
CA LEU A 499 -14.48 -4.15 1.54
C LEU A 499 -14.51 -4.56 0.05
N SER A 500 -15.35 -5.52 -0.35
CA SER A 500 -15.40 -6.02 -1.72
C SER A 500 -15.94 -5.03 -2.76
N ALA A 501 -16.64 -3.98 -2.34
CA ALA A 501 -17.25 -3.00 -3.23
C ALA A 501 -16.23 -2.06 -3.92
N TYR A 502 -15.00 -2.00 -3.43
CA TYR A 502 -13.97 -1.07 -3.91
C TYR A 502 -13.02 -1.73 -4.91
N ASP A 503 -12.38 -0.92 -5.75
CA ASP A 503 -11.43 -1.38 -6.76
C ASP A 503 -10.03 -1.58 -6.14
N TRP A 504 -9.80 -2.77 -5.59
CA TRP A 504 -8.51 -3.18 -5.04
C TRP A 504 -7.57 -3.81 -6.08
N THR A 505 -6.27 -3.82 -5.75
CA THR A 505 -5.20 -4.54 -6.45
C THR A 505 -4.29 -5.22 -5.42
N GLU A 506 -3.38 -6.09 -5.85
CA GLU A 506 -2.35 -6.63 -4.95
C GLU A 506 -1.49 -5.54 -4.31
N THR A 507 -1.25 -4.42 -5.01
CA THR A 507 -0.53 -3.25 -4.49
C THR A 507 -1.25 -2.64 -3.30
N SER A 508 -2.53 -2.30 -3.44
CA SER A 508 -3.30 -1.67 -2.35
C SER A 508 -3.58 -2.65 -1.21
N GLN A 509 -3.76 -3.96 -1.49
CA GLN A 509 -3.82 -4.99 -0.46
C GLN A 509 -2.53 -5.02 0.39
N ALA A 510 -1.37 -5.09 -0.26
CA ALA A 510 -0.09 -5.17 0.42
C ALA A 510 0.14 -3.95 1.33
N LYS A 511 -0.07 -2.74 0.79
CA LYS A 511 0.01 -1.50 1.57
C LYS A 511 -0.97 -1.47 2.74
N TRP A 512 -2.21 -1.92 2.52
CA TRP A 512 -3.23 -1.96 3.57
C TRP A 512 -2.80 -2.86 4.72
N ALA A 513 -2.28 -4.07 4.42
CA ALA A 513 -1.78 -4.99 5.43
C ALA A 513 -0.62 -4.39 6.24
N LEU A 514 0.35 -3.77 5.57
CA LEU A 514 1.47 -3.09 6.23
C LEU A 514 1.01 -1.96 7.16
N ARG A 515 0.14 -1.08 6.65
CA ARG A 515 -0.38 0.07 7.41
C ARG A 515 -1.21 -0.37 8.61
N ARG A 516 -1.98 -1.46 8.46
CA ARG A 516 -2.76 -2.02 9.57
C ARG A 516 -1.85 -2.60 10.65
N ILE A 517 -0.92 -3.49 10.29
CA ILE A 517 -0.02 -4.14 11.27
C ILE A 517 0.80 -3.09 12.03
N LEU A 518 1.47 -2.19 11.31
CA LEU A 518 2.37 -1.22 11.93
C LEU A 518 1.61 -0.11 12.66
N GLY A 519 0.43 0.26 12.18
CA GLY A 519 -0.39 1.28 12.82
C GLY A 519 -1.07 0.79 14.11
N ASP A 520 -1.48 -0.49 14.15
CA ASP A 520 -1.96 -1.16 15.38
C ASP A 520 -0.80 -1.30 16.38
N HIS A 521 0.35 -1.84 15.95
CA HIS A 521 1.54 -1.98 16.80
C HIS A 521 2.02 -0.64 17.36
N GLY A 522 2.08 0.39 16.51
CA GLY A 522 2.41 1.75 16.91
C GLY A 522 1.44 2.40 17.92
N ARG A 523 0.31 1.75 18.23
CA ARG A 523 -0.71 2.18 19.22
C ARG A 523 -0.99 1.12 20.29
N ASP A 524 -0.07 0.18 20.49
CA ASP A 524 -0.13 -0.86 21.52
C ASP A 524 -1.38 -1.76 21.38
N ILE A 525 -1.70 -2.12 20.13
CA ILE A 525 -2.77 -3.04 19.76
C ILE A 525 -2.14 -4.27 19.11
N ALA A 526 -2.35 -5.45 19.70
CA ALA A 526 -1.98 -6.71 19.06
C ALA A 526 -2.87 -6.95 17.83
N THR A 527 -2.29 -7.42 16.73
CA THR A 527 -2.93 -7.40 15.40
C THR A 527 -2.90 -8.76 14.70
N GLY A 528 -3.96 -9.03 13.95
CA GLY A 528 -4.22 -10.24 13.18
C GLY A 528 -4.66 -9.91 11.76
N ILE A 529 -3.87 -10.37 10.77
CA ILE A 529 -4.22 -10.19 9.35
C ILE A 529 -5.02 -11.38 8.85
N PHE A 530 -6.18 -11.07 8.28
CA PHE A 530 -7.05 -12.01 7.60
C PHE A 530 -6.80 -11.92 6.09
N CYS A 531 -6.21 -12.93 5.45
CA CYS A 531 -5.82 -14.26 5.98
C CYS A 531 -4.68 -14.85 5.14
N ILE A 532 -4.20 -16.05 5.46
CA ILE A 532 -3.09 -16.69 4.73
C ILE A 532 -3.42 -16.99 3.26
N SER A 533 -4.61 -17.48 2.95
CA SER A 533 -4.97 -17.94 1.58
C SER A 533 -6.36 -17.50 1.15
N ASP A 534 -6.54 -17.28 -0.15
CA ASP A 534 -7.86 -17.05 -0.72
C ASP A 534 -8.81 -18.22 -0.42
N MET A 535 -10.06 -17.90 -0.11
CA MET A 535 -11.05 -18.89 0.33
C MET A 535 -12.28 -18.92 -0.58
N ASN A 536 -12.81 -20.13 -0.73
CA ASN A 536 -14.01 -20.42 -1.52
C ASN A 536 -15.12 -20.85 -0.57
N TYR A 537 -16.18 -20.04 -0.49
CA TYR A 537 -17.35 -20.37 0.30
C TYR A 537 -18.11 -21.55 -0.30
N ALA A 538 -18.73 -22.36 0.54
CA ALA A 538 -19.62 -23.42 0.09
C ALA A 538 -20.83 -22.87 -0.67
N ALA A 539 -21.38 -23.69 -1.58
CA ALA A 539 -22.59 -23.33 -2.34
C ALA A 539 -23.79 -23.01 -1.44
N THR A 540 -23.81 -23.48 -0.19
CA THR A 540 -24.86 -23.22 0.81
C THR A 540 -24.64 -21.94 1.64
N ASP A 541 -23.48 -21.29 1.55
CA ASP A 541 -23.16 -20.10 2.35
C ASP A 541 -23.85 -18.83 1.82
N ALA A 542 -24.00 -17.79 2.64
CA ALA A 542 -24.52 -16.50 2.22
C ALA A 542 -23.61 -15.78 1.22
N ILE A 543 -22.28 -15.96 1.30
CA ILE A 543 -21.33 -15.34 0.39
C ILE A 543 -21.06 -16.30 -0.78
N LYS A 544 -21.36 -15.87 -2.01
CA LYS A 544 -21.22 -16.72 -3.21
C LYS A 544 -19.96 -16.45 -4.04
N LYS A 545 -19.23 -15.40 -3.71
CA LYS A 545 -18.01 -15.00 -4.43
C LYS A 545 -16.78 -15.39 -3.61
N LYS A 546 -15.74 -15.82 -4.29
CA LYS A 546 -14.41 -16.04 -3.72
C LYS A 546 -13.95 -14.81 -2.93
N ASN A 547 -13.43 -15.02 -1.73
CA ASN A 547 -12.82 -13.95 -0.95
C ASN A 547 -11.31 -13.97 -1.18
N VAL A 548 -10.82 -12.86 -1.74
CA VAL A 548 -9.45 -12.72 -2.24
C VAL A 548 -8.53 -11.95 -1.29
N LYS A 549 -8.83 -11.95 0.01
CA LYS A 549 -8.01 -11.31 1.05
C LYS A 549 -6.74 -12.09 1.38
N GLY A 550 -6.62 -13.33 0.90
CA GLY A 550 -5.47 -14.18 1.15
C GLY A 550 -4.16 -13.52 0.73
N LEU A 551 -3.11 -13.74 1.53
CA LEU A 551 -1.72 -13.46 1.12
C LEU A 551 -1.27 -14.41 0.00
N LEU A 552 -1.90 -15.57 -0.12
CA LEU A 552 -1.69 -16.56 -1.18
C LEU A 552 -2.92 -16.61 -2.10
N GLN A 553 -2.67 -16.65 -3.41
CA GLN A 553 -3.70 -16.90 -4.40
C GLN A 553 -4.01 -18.39 -4.47
N THR A 554 -5.28 -18.75 -4.48
CA THR A 554 -5.74 -20.14 -4.69
C THR A 554 -6.57 -20.26 -5.97
N ASP A 555 -6.81 -21.48 -6.45
CA ASP A 555 -7.84 -21.79 -7.45
C ASP A 555 -9.19 -22.15 -6.79
N ASP A 556 -10.16 -22.61 -7.58
CA ASP A 556 -11.50 -22.94 -7.10
C ASP A 556 -11.52 -24.27 -6.29
N GLU A 557 -10.51 -25.12 -6.50
CA GLU A 557 -10.23 -26.32 -5.70
C GLU A 557 -9.42 -26.04 -4.43
N LYS A 558 -9.15 -24.76 -4.10
CA LYS A 558 -8.40 -24.29 -2.92
C LYS A 558 -6.89 -24.59 -2.98
N ARG A 559 -6.36 -25.01 -4.13
CA ARG A 559 -4.91 -25.24 -4.31
C ARG A 559 -4.18 -23.91 -4.39
N VAL A 560 -3.04 -23.79 -3.71
CA VAL A 560 -2.22 -22.57 -3.76
C VAL A 560 -1.53 -22.48 -5.12
N ILE A 561 -1.79 -21.38 -5.85
CA ILE A 561 -1.18 -21.07 -7.15
C ILE A 561 0.16 -20.36 -6.93
N ARG A 562 0.16 -19.31 -6.11
CA ARG A 562 1.35 -18.48 -5.82
C ARG A 562 1.15 -17.57 -4.60
N PRO A 563 2.24 -17.11 -3.96
CA PRO A 563 2.19 -15.94 -3.10
C PRO A 563 1.82 -14.67 -3.87
N LYS A 564 1.06 -13.79 -3.23
CA LYS A 564 0.75 -12.43 -3.73
C LYS A 564 1.78 -11.43 -3.22
N MET A 565 1.74 -10.22 -3.78
CA MET A 565 2.58 -9.10 -3.31
C MET A 565 2.48 -8.88 -1.79
N ALA A 566 1.28 -9.02 -1.21
CA ALA A 566 1.06 -8.85 0.22
C ALA A 566 1.84 -9.85 1.09
N TYR A 567 2.08 -11.09 0.60
CA TYR A 567 2.89 -12.08 1.32
C TYR A 567 4.33 -11.59 1.51
N PHE A 568 4.95 -11.12 0.42
CA PHE A 568 6.32 -10.60 0.46
C PHE A 568 6.43 -9.30 1.24
N ALA A 569 5.44 -8.41 1.13
CA ALA A 569 5.38 -7.19 1.92
C ALA A 569 5.35 -7.51 3.43
N VAL A 570 4.52 -8.47 3.85
CA VAL A 570 4.47 -8.90 5.26
C VAL A 570 5.79 -9.57 5.69
N GLN A 571 6.43 -10.37 4.84
CA GLN A 571 7.78 -10.90 5.14
C GLN A 571 8.82 -9.79 5.35
N ASN A 572 8.80 -8.77 4.51
CA ASN A 572 9.69 -7.61 4.64
C ASN A 572 9.45 -6.88 5.97
N LEU A 573 8.19 -6.65 6.33
CA LEU A 573 7.82 -6.08 7.63
C LEU A 573 8.35 -6.92 8.78
N VAL A 574 8.15 -8.23 8.74
CA VAL A 574 8.60 -9.15 9.79
C VAL A 574 10.12 -9.11 9.96
N SER A 575 10.89 -8.94 8.87
CA SER A 575 12.34 -8.88 8.93
C SER A 575 12.88 -7.70 9.76
N VAL A 576 12.12 -6.62 9.86
CA VAL A 576 12.47 -5.40 10.61
C VAL A 576 11.65 -5.20 11.89
N PHE A 577 10.72 -6.12 12.20
CA PHE A 577 9.76 -5.91 13.29
C PHE A 577 10.41 -5.81 14.68
N ASP A 578 11.56 -6.48 14.89
CA ASP A 578 12.31 -6.43 16.14
C ASP A 578 12.84 -5.02 16.48
N LEU A 579 12.84 -4.09 15.50
CA LEU A 579 13.23 -2.70 15.72
C LEU A 579 12.15 -1.88 16.44
N PHE A 580 10.92 -2.39 16.53
CA PHE A 580 9.76 -1.60 16.97
C PHE A 580 9.38 -1.85 18.44
N ASN A 581 10.34 -2.21 19.30
CA ASN A 581 10.04 -2.59 20.68
C ASN A 581 9.92 -1.39 21.64
N TYR A 582 10.77 -0.37 21.51
CA TYR A 582 10.83 0.76 22.45
C TYR A 582 10.43 2.05 21.75
N ARG A 583 9.15 2.42 21.87
CA ARG A 583 8.59 3.62 21.24
C ARG A 583 9.02 4.88 22.00
N LEU A 584 9.54 5.85 21.26
CA LEU A 584 9.86 7.20 21.71
C LEU A 584 8.75 8.20 21.37
N ASP A 585 8.85 9.40 21.94
CA ASP A 585 7.96 10.52 21.63
C ASP A 585 7.99 10.88 20.14
N VAL A 586 6.82 10.87 19.52
CA VAL A 586 6.59 11.15 18.09
C VAL A 586 6.77 12.62 17.74
N GLU A 587 6.63 13.54 18.70
CA GLU A 587 6.83 14.98 18.51
C GLU A 587 8.29 15.35 18.16
N LYS A 588 9.21 14.39 18.29
CA LYS A 588 10.58 14.50 17.81
C LYS A 588 10.70 14.46 16.29
N ILE A 589 9.69 13.96 15.58
CA ILE A 589 9.68 13.86 14.12
C ILE A 589 8.87 15.02 13.52
N SER A 590 9.49 15.79 12.61
CA SER A 590 8.78 16.79 11.79
C SER A 590 9.10 16.63 10.31
N LEU A 591 8.14 17.04 9.47
CA LEU A 591 8.18 16.91 8.01
C LEU A 591 7.99 18.30 7.39
N ASN A 592 8.57 18.53 6.21
CA ASN A 592 8.35 19.78 5.46
C ASN A 592 7.10 19.75 4.56
N ARG A 593 6.16 18.85 4.85
CA ARG A 593 4.89 18.67 4.15
C ARG A 593 3.77 18.65 5.18
N ASP A 594 2.63 19.23 4.84
CA ASP A 594 1.44 19.30 5.69
C ASP A 594 0.42 18.22 5.32
N TYR A 595 0.90 16.99 5.08
CA TYR A 595 0.05 15.83 4.81
C TYR A 595 -0.19 15.05 6.09
N SER A 596 -1.38 14.46 6.22
CA SER A 596 -1.65 13.49 7.29
C SER A 596 -0.66 12.34 7.17
N CYS A 597 0.02 12.04 8.28
CA CYS A 597 1.13 11.09 8.33
C CYS A 597 1.06 10.29 9.61
N SER A 598 1.09 8.96 9.46
CA SER A 598 1.42 8.07 10.57
C SER A 598 2.93 8.03 10.69
N LYS A 599 3.44 8.29 11.89
CA LYS A 599 4.87 8.37 12.19
C LYS A 599 5.14 7.80 13.57
N PHE A 600 6.24 7.08 13.70
CA PHE A 600 6.69 6.44 14.93
C PHE A 600 8.21 6.51 15.02
N LEU A 601 8.71 6.77 16.21
CA LEU A 601 10.13 6.72 16.51
C LEU A 601 10.38 5.57 17.49
N TYR A 602 11.36 4.75 17.21
CA TYR A 602 11.79 3.66 18.08
C TYR A 602 13.27 3.77 18.37
N GLU A 603 13.71 3.16 19.47
CA GLU A 603 15.12 2.95 19.78
C GLU A 603 15.41 1.50 20.16
N THR A 604 16.65 1.10 19.94
CA THR A 604 17.19 -0.19 20.39
C THR A 604 17.72 -0.07 21.82
N GLU A 605 17.41 -1.03 22.69
CA GLU A 605 17.91 -1.03 24.08
C GLU A 605 19.44 -1.03 24.18
N LYS A 606 20.10 -1.80 23.30
CA LYS A 606 21.53 -2.10 23.43
C LYS A 606 22.43 -0.89 23.16
N ASP A 607 22.14 -0.15 22.10
CA ASP A 607 22.99 0.93 21.59
C ASP A 607 22.23 2.27 21.44
N GLY A 608 20.91 2.30 21.67
CA GLY A 608 20.08 3.50 21.57
C GLY A 608 19.94 4.05 20.16
N LEU A 609 20.32 3.29 19.13
CA LEU A 609 20.15 3.67 17.73
C LEU A 609 18.66 3.75 17.41
N GLN A 610 18.30 4.74 16.60
CA GLN A 610 16.91 5.08 16.35
C GLN A 610 16.41 4.57 15.01
N SER A 611 15.11 4.28 14.97
CA SER A 611 14.38 3.85 13.79
C SER A 611 13.13 4.72 13.62
N CYS A 612 13.09 5.50 12.54
CA CYS A 612 12.00 6.41 12.22
C CYS A 612 11.12 5.78 11.14
N LEU A 613 9.89 5.42 11.50
CA LEU A 613 8.93 4.74 10.64
C LEU A 613 7.80 5.72 10.27
N LEU A 614 7.47 5.86 9.00
CA LEU A 614 6.45 6.81 8.56
C LEU A 614 5.80 6.47 7.20
N TRP A 615 4.57 6.94 7.00
CA TRP A 615 3.85 6.89 5.72
C TRP A 615 2.73 7.95 5.65
N TRP A 616 2.36 8.34 4.43
CA TRP A 616 1.16 9.15 4.22
C TRP A 616 -0.07 8.32 4.53
N ASP A 617 -0.88 8.85 5.44
CA ASP A 617 -2.09 8.17 5.88
C ASP A 617 -3.36 8.96 5.56
N ASP A 618 -3.28 10.03 4.77
CA ASP A 618 -4.40 10.90 4.34
C ASP A 618 -5.55 10.15 3.66
N SER A 619 -5.26 9.00 3.06
CA SER A 619 -6.20 8.26 2.23
C SER A 619 -5.98 6.75 2.29
N THR A 620 -6.99 5.98 1.89
CA THR A 620 -6.86 4.53 1.65
C THR A 620 -5.72 4.25 0.66
N PRO A 621 -4.97 3.15 0.82
CA PRO A 621 -3.91 2.81 -0.11
C PRO A 621 -4.34 2.80 -1.58
N PHE A 622 -3.59 3.52 -2.40
CA PHE A 622 -3.75 3.60 -3.85
C PHE A 622 -3.18 2.37 -4.54
N ASN A 623 -3.69 2.11 -5.76
CA ASN A 623 -3.30 0.98 -6.61
C ASN A 623 -1.96 1.17 -7.33
N PHE A 624 -1.22 2.23 -7.05
CA PHE A 624 0.08 2.57 -7.65
C PHE A 624 0.96 3.24 -6.59
N ASN A 625 2.27 3.27 -6.81
CA ASN A 625 3.22 3.91 -5.91
C ASN A 625 3.67 5.21 -6.53
N ALA A 626 3.46 6.33 -5.85
CA ALA A 626 3.86 7.65 -6.30
C ALA A 626 4.48 8.44 -5.13
N PRO A 627 5.76 8.17 -4.80
CA PRO A 627 6.45 8.80 -3.68
C PRO A 627 6.78 10.26 -3.93
N ILE A 628 6.71 11.04 -2.87
CA ILE A 628 7.05 12.46 -2.86
C ILE A 628 8.33 12.67 -2.07
N PRO A 629 9.36 13.31 -2.68
CA PRO A 629 10.55 13.76 -1.96
C PRO A 629 10.17 14.70 -0.81
N THR A 630 10.60 14.32 0.39
CA THR A 630 10.24 14.99 1.64
C THR A 630 11.47 15.14 2.53
N GLU A 631 11.54 16.26 3.24
CA GLU A 631 12.51 16.46 4.32
C GLU A 631 11.96 15.88 5.61
N VAL A 632 12.72 14.98 6.24
CA VAL A 632 12.40 14.36 7.53
C VAL A 632 13.39 14.85 8.57
N ARG A 633 12.89 15.45 9.64
CA ARG A 633 13.69 15.93 10.77
C ARG A 633 13.44 15.06 11.98
N VAL A 634 14.51 14.67 12.66
CA VAL A 634 14.47 13.91 13.91
C VAL A 634 15.27 14.67 14.97
N LYS A 635 14.55 15.28 15.92
CA LYS A 635 15.15 15.97 17.06
C LYS A 635 15.74 14.96 18.03
N ASN A 636 16.93 15.26 18.55
CA ASN A 636 17.70 14.33 19.38
C ASN A 636 17.89 12.96 18.69
N GLY A 637 18.18 13.02 17.39
CA GLY A 637 18.42 11.87 16.55
C GLY A 637 19.69 11.13 16.97
N LYS A 638 19.64 9.80 16.98
CA LYS A 638 20.82 8.96 17.20
C LYS A 638 20.95 7.94 16.06
N PHE A 639 21.78 8.29 15.08
CA PHE A 639 22.08 7.50 13.89
C PHE A 639 23.58 7.48 13.60
N GLU A 640 24.10 6.36 13.09
CA GLU A 640 25.50 6.16 12.71
C GLU A 640 25.68 6.09 11.18
N CYS A 641 25.02 5.12 10.54
CA CYS A 641 25.01 4.89 9.10
C CYS A 641 23.55 4.67 8.63
N PRO A 642 22.75 5.75 8.56
CA PRO A 642 21.34 5.65 8.26
C PRO A 642 21.08 5.27 6.79
N VAL A 643 20.14 4.36 6.60
CA VAL A 643 19.63 3.86 5.32
C VAL A 643 18.11 4.02 5.26
N ILE A 644 17.56 3.94 4.05
CA ILE A 644 16.12 3.85 3.83
C ILE A 644 15.75 2.42 3.53
N VAL A 645 14.67 1.96 4.15
CA VAL A 645 14.00 0.71 3.83
C VAL A 645 12.59 1.02 3.37
N ASP A 646 12.26 0.63 2.13
CA ASP A 646 10.88 0.62 1.64
C ASP A 646 10.27 -0.74 1.96
N ILE A 647 9.41 -0.81 2.98
CA ILE A 647 8.91 -2.08 3.51
C ILE A 647 8.05 -2.83 2.48
N LEU A 648 7.37 -2.12 1.58
CA LEU A 648 6.56 -2.73 0.53
C LEU A 648 7.42 -3.56 -0.43
N SER A 649 8.53 -2.99 -0.90
CA SER A 649 9.43 -3.64 -1.87
C SER A 649 10.56 -4.43 -1.21
N GLY A 650 10.81 -4.20 0.08
CA GLY A 650 11.97 -4.71 0.80
C GLY A 650 13.28 -4.07 0.39
N THR A 651 13.27 -3.03 -0.45
CA THR A 651 14.52 -2.41 -0.93
C THR A 651 15.19 -1.63 0.19
N VAL A 652 16.51 -1.80 0.30
CA VAL A 652 17.39 -1.05 1.19
C VAL A 652 18.24 -0.10 0.34
N LYS A 653 18.20 1.19 0.64
CA LYS A 653 18.88 2.24 -0.13
C LYS A 653 19.77 3.09 0.75
N ASN A 654 20.95 3.44 0.25
CA ASN A 654 21.89 4.31 0.92
C ASN A 654 21.38 5.76 0.90
N ILE A 655 21.39 6.46 2.04
CA ILE A 655 21.17 7.90 2.04
C ILE A 655 22.51 8.57 1.72
N PRO A 656 22.65 9.30 0.60
CA PRO A 656 23.90 10.00 0.29
C PRO A 656 24.26 11.03 1.38
N GLU A 657 25.56 11.26 1.61
CA GLU A 657 26.03 12.16 2.66
C GLU A 657 25.50 13.59 2.49
N ASP A 658 25.38 14.07 1.24
CA ASP A 658 24.82 15.39 0.92
C ASP A 658 23.31 15.50 1.23
N LYS A 659 22.65 14.38 1.48
CA LYS A 659 21.23 14.34 1.90
C LYS A 659 21.04 14.30 3.42
N ILE A 660 22.12 14.21 4.20
CA ILE A 660 22.09 14.18 5.66
C ILE A 660 22.74 15.45 6.20
N THR A 661 21.99 16.22 6.98
CA THR A 661 22.53 17.37 7.71
C THR A 661 22.29 17.18 9.20
N LYS A 662 23.34 17.35 10.02
CA LYS A 662 23.24 17.33 11.48
C LYS A 662 23.41 18.74 12.04
N LYS A 663 22.39 19.25 12.75
CA LYS A 663 22.41 20.55 13.44
C LYS A 663 22.28 20.33 14.94
N GLY A 664 23.40 20.34 15.65
CA GLY A 664 23.43 19.94 17.06
C GLY A 664 23.01 18.48 17.21
N SER A 665 21.90 18.22 17.91
CA SER A 665 21.31 16.89 18.07
C SER A 665 20.18 16.57 17.06
N GLU A 666 19.80 17.51 16.19
CA GLU A 666 18.80 17.30 15.15
C GLU A 666 19.44 16.70 13.90
N TYR A 667 18.86 15.61 13.39
CA TYR A 667 19.15 15.05 12.07
C TYR A 667 18.10 15.53 11.07
N ILE A 668 18.56 15.97 9.89
CA ILE A 668 17.73 16.41 8.78
C ILE A 668 18.07 15.54 7.58
N PHE A 669 17.11 14.75 7.13
CA PHE A 669 17.21 13.91 5.95
C PHE A 669 16.42 14.54 4.80
N SER A 670 17.07 14.89 3.70
CA SER A 670 16.43 15.55 2.56
C SER A 670 16.12 14.56 1.43
N GLY A 671 14.99 14.75 0.75
CA GLY A 671 14.64 13.97 -0.44
C GLY A 671 14.17 12.54 -0.18
N ILE A 672 13.72 12.24 1.05
CA ILE A 672 13.16 10.94 1.42
C ILE A 672 11.87 10.70 0.63
N GLN A 673 11.80 9.56 -0.07
CA GLN A 673 10.70 9.19 -0.95
C GLN A 673 9.56 8.57 -0.14
N ILE A 674 8.61 9.39 0.33
CA ILE A 674 7.48 8.94 1.16
C ILE A 674 6.22 8.85 0.32
N TYR A 675 5.44 7.77 0.51
CA TYR A 675 4.14 7.56 -0.11
C TYR A 675 3.17 6.91 0.90
N ASP A 676 2.04 6.42 0.42
CA ASP A 676 0.98 5.75 1.18
C ASP A 676 1.33 4.31 1.60
N SER A 677 2.63 4.02 1.80
CA SER A 677 3.16 2.77 2.33
C SER A 677 4.33 3.02 3.29
N PRO A 678 4.54 2.16 4.29
CA PRO A 678 5.57 2.36 5.32
C PRO A 678 7.01 2.45 4.78
N ILE A 679 7.65 3.58 5.09
CA ILE A 679 9.07 3.86 4.89
C ILE A 679 9.78 3.90 6.24
N LEU A 680 10.94 3.27 6.32
CA LEU A 680 11.76 3.21 7.52
C LEU A 680 13.13 3.87 7.25
N ILE A 681 13.50 4.84 8.07
CA ILE A 681 14.87 5.34 8.20
C ILE A 681 15.47 4.68 9.43
N THR A 682 16.51 3.88 9.24
CA THR A 682 17.16 3.10 10.32
C THR A 682 18.65 2.96 10.03
N ASP A 683 19.42 2.49 11.00
CA ASP A 683 20.84 2.22 10.81
C ASP A 683 21.09 0.91 10.06
N LYS A 684 22.05 0.93 9.14
CA LYS A 684 22.46 -0.23 8.34
C LYS A 684 22.85 -1.43 9.22
N SER A 685 23.43 -1.18 10.39
CA SER A 685 23.85 -2.21 11.36
C SER A 685 22.69 -2.96 12.01
N LEU A 686 21.47 -2.39 11.98
CA LEU A 686 20.29 -2.94 12.63
C LEU A 686 19.49 -3.90 11.74
N ILE A 687 19.80 -3.97 10.44
CA ILE A 687 19.05 -4.75 9.46
C ILE A 687 19.94 -5.72 8.69
N GLN A 688 19.32 -6.80 8.19
CA GLN A 688 19.98 -7.77 7.31
C GLN A 688 19.37 -7.69 5.91
N PHE A 689 20.21 -7.67 4.89
CA PHE A 689 19.78 -7.59 3.49
C PHE A 689 20.82 -8.23 2.57
N ASP A 690 20.34 -8.77 1.46
CA ASP A 690 21.15 -9.38 0.40
C ASP A 690 21.29 -8.39 -0.77
N LYS A 691 22.46 -8.38 -1.44
CA LYS A 691 22.77 -7.42 -2.52
C LYS A 691 22.05 -7.72 -3.82
#